data_AF-A0A7X9IZL0-F1
#
_entry.id   AF-A0A7X9IZL0-F1
#
_cell.length_a   1.000
_cell.length_b   1.000
_cell.length_c   1.000
_cell.angle_alpha   90.00
_cell.angle_beta   90.00
_cell.angle_gamma   90.00
#
_symmetry.space_group_name_H-M   'P 1'
#
loop_
_entity.id
_entity.type
_entity.pdbx_description
1 polymer ?
#
loop_
_entity_poly.entity_id
_entity_poly.type
_entity_poly.pdbx_seq_one_letter_code
_entity_poly.pdbx_strand_id
1 'polypeptide(L)'
;MDRPVRPGLTMQVTACLLALAWSPAAGADHGLRFSATLEGDLTMTGNTLGLAKAVGVNCPGTQGSIGTFSSTNLLSIDDVPAAGCVEDWPHGTTADWHTNGSSAVLALPADATVVYAELVWGGSHSYGSETVTAYLDTAVSLAFEGGTGLSVSPSPTSAYTTDELSSSGTFYVRYYVRSAEVTGFVATHGAGEYAAGGIPATQDEAVNSLNAAGWILVVAYEQPLAPSRAVSIFVGADWVDERSVRDYTASGFCTPPTGPVNGLVLLAALEGDANLIGDSVAVGAAGYPFVSLQSPNNPESNFFASQINNTLGLLEDTGTFGTRNHDAVSGVNVTGGRQGWDVTGVPLSLADGHLHNDQTSLTVRATSANAAADSYLATLVAVAVDVNAPYFDTWWSSAVTPDVGDTGDAVTYEFRLHNAGTADAENVVFRHPLPVGLTFGGIAVNGAPRADLTASDLVDGVALGTVAAGGETSVSVTATLAAIPASPADAQFSSRGSVEYDYRSCAGDPYVHTDLSGNLLVVRAPRLESTISADPATPIAPGASARVRLEVANTGAADTAGATLAVDVPDGLSYRAGTTTLDGGPLADGAGGAMPFETASAIQSAAGAPGEIAAGGSAAVEFVVEVDAGTAPGELVVTAFVDPDGGGPAPAEEVPLALTVTEPPAACGDGTLDDGEECDDGDSDPDDGCSSGCAVEDGFTCSGEPSTCVPVAADADADADADADADPDADPDADADPDGNEASDGDIDVLDVPSDTEDDGVPDAETPPGGEDGCGCVVVGSDRAGGWPLASLFVLGVFLLLVPARRPPGAL
;
A
#
# COMPACT_ATOMS: atom_id res chain seq x y z
N MET A 1 58.45 82.35 11.88
CA MET A 1 59.35 82.29 13.03
C MET A 1 58.91 81.08 13.83
N ASP A 2 59.64 79.99 14.04
CA ASP A 2 60.96 79.55 13.65
C ASP A 2 60.91 78.01 13.72
N ARG A 3 61.65 77.32 12.84
CA ARG A 3 61.98 75.90 13.07
C ARG A 3 62.91 75.79 14.29
N PRO A 4 63.01 74.60 14.90
CA PRO A 4 64.22 73.85 14.57
C PRO A 4 64.03 72.34 14.41
N VAL A 5 65.03 71.77 13.75
CA VAL A 5 65.26 70.37 13.41
C VAL A 5 66.18 69.71 14.45
N ARG A 6 65.83 68.46 14.81
CA ARG A 6 66.54 67.25 15.35
C ARG A 6 68.05 67.31 15.70
N PRO A 7 68.53 66.49 16.67
CA PRO A 7 68.98 65.09 16.43
C PRO A 7 68.64 64.15 17.63
N GLY A 8 68.81 62.82 17.65
CA GLY A 8 69.59 61.88 16.84
C GLY A 8 69.25 60.43 17.25
N LEU A 9 69.76 59.51 16.45
CA LEU A 9 69.48 58.08 16.38
C LEU A 9 70.17 57.29 17.50
N THR A 10 69.46 56.37 18.16
CA THR A 10 70.06 55.21 18.84
C THR A 10 69.37 53.93 18.37
N MET A 11 70.21 53.01 17.92
CA MET A 11 69.90 51.77 17.21
C MET A 11 69.61 50.66 18.24
N GLN A 12 68.39 50.13 18.26
CA GLN A 12 68.07 48.86 18.93
C GLN A 12 67.99 47.77 17.87
N VAL A 13 68.85 46.76 18.03
CA VAL A 13 68.83 45.51 17.27
C VAL A 13 67.67 44.68 17.80
N THR A 14 66.58 44.60 17.05
CA THR A 14 65.49 43.65 17.32
C THR A 14 65.85 42.34 16.63
N ALA A 15 66.11 41.30 17.42
CA ALA A 15 66.26 39.94 16.94
C ALA A 15 64.92 39.48 16.34
N CYS A 16 64.93 39.14 15.04
CA CYS A 16 63.84 38.40 14.40
C CYS A 16 63.83 36.97 14.97
N LEU A 17 62.91 36.70 15.89
CA LEU A 17 62.42 35.34 16.13
C LEU A 17 61.47 35.01 14.98
N LEU A 18 61.92 34.15 14.05
CA LEU A 18 61.00 33.43 13.16
C LEU A 18 60.13 32.54 14.05
N ALA A 19 58.88 32.94 14.28
CA ALA A 19 57.85 32.00 14.68
C ALA A 19 57.53 31.14 13.46
N LEU A 20 58.07 29.91 13.44
CA LEU A 20 57.54 28.86 12.59
C LEU A 20 56.09 28.64 13.03
N ALA A 21 55.14 29.15 12.24
CA ALA A 21 53.76 28.74 12.35
C ALA A 21 53.71 27.26 12.01
N TRP A 22 53.58 26.42 13.03
CA TRP A 22 53.07 25.06 12.85
C TRP A 22 51.63 25.21 12.41
N SER A 23 51.37 24.98 11.13
CA SER A 23 50.03 24.56 10.71
C SER A 23 49.79 23.18 11.34
N PRO A 24 48.71 22.96 12.11
CA PRO A 24 48.30 21.60 12.39
C PRO A 24 48.06 20.90 11.04
N ALA A 25 48.55 19.68 10.91
CA ALA A 25 48.19 18.82 9.78
C ALA A 25 46.66 18.71 9.76
N ALA A 26 46.06 18.83 8.58
CA ALA A 26 44.63 18.62 8.40
C ALA A 26 44.32 17.14 8.69
N GLY A 27 43.73 16.85 9.85
CA GLY A 27 42.99 15.61 10.06
C GLY A 27 41.76 15.63 9.14
N ALA A 28 41.44 14.49 8.53
CA ALA A 28 40.29 14.36 7.64
C ALA A 28 39.00 14.42 8.48
N ASP A 29 38.38 15.59 8.53
CA ASP A 29 37.06 15.79 9.13
C ASP A 29 36.02 14.89 8.43
N HIS A 30 35.03 14.38 9.17
CA HIS A 30 33.93 13.63 8.57
C HIS A 30 33.18 14.54 7.58
N GLY A 31 33.21 14.18 6.30
CA GLY A 31 32.57 14.96 5.26
C GLY A 31 31.06 14.77 5.29
N LEU A 32 30.30 15.87 5.30
CA LEU A 32 28.85 15.82 5.09
C LEU A 32 28.56 15.25 3.69
N ARG A 33 27.87 14.11 3.64
CA ARG A 33 27.47 13.44 2.39
C ARG A 33 26.04 13.76 1.99
N PHE A 34 25.16 13.84 2.96
CA PHE A 34 23.75 14.12 2.75
C PHE A 34 23.17 14.90 3.92
N SER A 35 22.33 15.88 3.62
CA SER A 35 21.48 16.54 4.61
C SER A 35 20.20 17.01 3.96
N ALA A 36 19.08 16.79 4.65
CA ALA A 36 17.76 17.22 4.22
C ALA A 36 16.83 17.35 5.43
N THR A 37 15.75 18.10 5.27
CA THR A 37 14.56 17.97 6.12
C THR A 37 13.55 17.16 5.33
N LEU A 38 13.08 16.04 5.89
CA LEU A 38 12.14 15.14 5.24
C LEU A 38 11.15 14.54 6.24
N GLU A 39 9.99 14.10 5.77
CA GLU A 39 9.03 13.31 6.56
C GLU A 39 9.46 11.85 6.52
N GLY A 40 10.20 11.40 7.55
CA GLY A 40 10.83 10.08 7.53
C GLY A 40 12.00 9.99 8.49
N ASP A 41 12.91 9.05 8.23
CA ASP A 41 13.97 8.71 9.19
C ASP A 41 15.23 8.15 8.51
N LEU A 42 16.19 7.76 9.34
CA LEU A 42 17.35 6.96 8.97
C LEU A 42 17.17 5.49 9.35
N THR A 43 17.77 4.62 8.54
CA THR A 43 18.01 3.22 8.87
C THR A 43 19.39 2.81 8.38
N MET A 44 19.84 1.61 8.76
CA MET A 44 21.08 1.05 8.28
C MET A 44 21.07 -0.47 8.34
N THR A 45 21.99 -1.06 7.59
CA THR A 45 22.40 -2.45 7.75
C THR A 45 23.90 -2.55 7.48
N GLY A 46 24.54 -3.64 7.87
CA GLY A 46 25.98 -3.80 7.66
C GLY A 46 26.48 -5.08 8.29
N ASN A 47 27.73 -5.42 8.03
CA ASN A 47 28.35 -6.57 8.65
C ASN A 47 29.88 -6.44 8.65
N THR A 48 30.53 -7.21 9.54
CA THR A 48 31.97 -7.45 9.42
C THR A 48 32.28 -8.35 8.22
N LEU A 49 33.53 -8.35 7.80
CA LEU A 49 34.08 -9.28 6.83
C LEU A 49 35.00 -10.34 7.44
N GLY A 50 35.17 -10.41 8.77
CA GLY A 50 36.08 -11.40 9.34
C GLY A 50 35.73 -11.90 10.72
N LEU A 51 36.41 -12.97 11.11
CA LEU A 51 36.21 -13.68 12.36
C LEU A 51 37.46 -13.65 13.24
N ALA A 52 37.23 -13.52 14.55
CA ALA A 52 38.26 -13.48 15.59
C ALA A 52 39.08 -14.77 15.64
N LYS A 53 40.39 -14.63 15.77
CA LYS A 53 41.33 -15.76 15.68
C LYS A 53 42.00 -16.13 16.99
N ALA A 54 42.72 -17.25 16.99
CA ALA A 54 43.61 -17.64 18.07
C ALA A 54 44.98 -16.94 17.96
N VAL A 55 45.71 -16.93 19.07
CA VAL A 55 47.01 -16.22 19.16
C VAL A 55 48.00 -16.83 18.17
N GLY A 56 48.46 -16.01 17.22
CA GLY A 56 49.56 -16.37 16.32
C GLY A 56 49.26 -17.47 15.29
N VAL A 57 48.00 -17.85 15.11
CA VAL A 57 47.59 -18.96 14.21
C VAL A 57 46.26 -18.67 13.51
N ASN A 58 46.09 -19.18 12.29
CA ASN A 58 44.81 -19.12 11.57
C ASN A 58 43.80 -20.17 12.09
N CYS A 59 43.26 -19.96 13.29
CA CYS A 59 42.21 -20.79 13.88
C CYS A 59 41.17 -19.90 14.58
N PRO A 60 39.92 -20.34 14.75
CA PRO A 60 38.95 -19.67 15.61
C PRO A 60 39.52 -19.40 17.00
N GLY A 61 39.34 -18.18 17.51
CA GLY A 61 39.78 -17.78 18.85
C GLY A 61 39.20 -16.44 19.26
N THR A 62 39.79 -15.83 20.29
CA THR A 62 39.25 -14.64 20.97
C THR A 62 40.12 -13.39 20.79
N GLN A 63 41.09 -13.42 19.88
CA GLN A 63 41.93 -12.26 19.60
C GLN A 63 41.14 -11.19 18.85
N GLY A 64 41.38 -9.92 19.19
CA GLY A 64 40.80 -8.73 18.55
C GLY A 64 41.35 -8.49 17.14
N SER A 65 41.36 -9.51 16.30
CA SER A 65 41.99 -9.49 14.99
C SER A 65 41.38 -10.56 14.10
N ILE A 66 41.04 -10.18 12.88
CA ILE A 66 40.58 -11.10 11.85
C ILE A 66 41.68 -12.13 11.56
N GLY A 67 41.31 -13.42 11.57
CA GLY A 67 42.15 -14.51 11.05
C GLY A 67 41.65 -15.16 9.78
N THR A 68 40.35 -15.07 9.53
CA THR A 68 39.78 -15.48 8.24
C THR A 68 38.67 -14.51 7.85
N PHE A 69 38.46 -14.33 6.55
CA PHE A 69 37.34 -13.57 6.04
C PHE A 69 36.06 -14.41 5.96
N SER A 70 34.92 -13.76 6.10
CA SER A 70 33.64 -14.31 5.69
C SER A 70 33.50 -14.33 4.17
N SER A 71 32.67 -15.23 3.68
CA SER A 71 32.37 -15.45 2.27
C SER A 71 30.89 -15.76 2.10
N THR A 72 30.26 -15.16 1.09
CA THR A 72 28.87 -15.49 0.72
C THR A 72 28.76 -16.84 0.01
N ASN A 73 29.88 -17.45 -0.38
CA ASN A 73 29.91 -18.84 -0.83
C ASN A 73 29.87 -19.77 0.40
N LEU A 74 28.68 -20.26 0.73
CA LEU A 74 28.44 -21.14 1.89
C LEU A 74 29.14 -22.51 1.80
N LEU A 75 29.81 -22.83 0.69
CA LEU A 75 30.63 -24.04 0.55
C LEU A 75 32.13 -23.78 0.77
N SER A 76 32.56 -22.52 0.85
CA SER A 76 33.97 -22.20 1.09
C SER A 76 34.34 -22.40 2.56
N ILE A 77 35.56 -22.87 2.80
CA ILE A 77 36.17 -22.95 4.12
C ILE A 77 37.61 -22.48 3.94
N ASP A 78 38.09 -21.65 4.86
CA ASP A 78 39.51 -21.35 4.93
C ASP A 78 40.29 -22.52 5.55
N ASP A 79 41.14 -23.14 4.73
CA ASP A 79 42.00 -24.27 5.09
C ASP A 79 43.51 -23.92 5.11
N VAL A 80 43.89 -22.62 5.08
CA VAL A 80 45.28 -22.19 4.88
C VAL A 80 45.83 -21.26 5.99
N PRO A 81 46.86 -21.69 6.76
CA PRO A 81 47.38 -23.03 6.98
C PRO A 81 46.75 -23.66 8.23
N ALA A 82 45.95 -24.71 8.05
CA ALA A 82 45.45 -25.52 9.14
C ALA A 82 46.53 -26.51 9.66
N ALA A 83 47.22 -26.19 10.75
CA ALA A 83 47.92 -27.20 11.53
C ALA A 83 47.88 -26.90 13.05
N GLY A 84 46.98 -27.60 13.76
CA GLY A 84 46.92 -27.60 15.23
C GLY A 84 45.76 -26.82 15.84
N CYS A 85 44.76 -26.43 15.05
CA CYS A 85 43.55 -25.78 15.56
C CYS A 85 42.77 -26.73 16.49
N VAL A 86 42.16 -26.15 17.54
CA VAL A 86 41.23 -26.87 18.42
C VAL A 86 39.88 -27.06 17.73
N GLU A 87 39.49 -26.10 16.91
CA GLU A 87 38.26 -26.07 16.12
C GLU A 87 38.59 -25.59 14.70
N ASP A 88 37.88 -26.12 13.70
CA ASP A 88 37.99 -25.67 12.31
C ASP A 88 37.13 -24.41 12.08
N TRP A 89 37.49 -23.61 11.08
CA TRP A 89 36.64 -22.51 10.65
C TRP A 89 35.29 -23.04 10.12
N PRO A 90 34.18 -22.31 10.34
CA PRO A 90 32.90 -22.67 9.76
C PRO A 90 32.91 -22.49 8.24
N HIS A 91 31.97 -23.17 7.58
CA HIS A 91 31.60 -22.89 6.19
C HIS A 91 31.23 -21.42 5.98
N GLY A 92 31.47 -20.92 4.77
CA GLY A 92 31.34 -19.49 4.45
C GLY A 92 32.56 -18.68 4.87
N THR A 93 33.77 -19.28 4.87
CA THR A 93 35.04 -18.57 5.17
C THR A 93 36.02 -18.65 4.00
N THR A 94 36.96 -17.72 3.92
CA THR A 94 38.01 -17.65 2.89
C THR A 94 39.23 -16.87 3.39
N ALA A 95 40.43 -17.30 2.99
CA ALA A 95 41.66 -16.54 3.21
C ALA A 95 41.94 -15.48 2.12
N ASP A 96 41.14 -15.45 1.05
CA ASP A 96 41.35 -14.54 -0.07
C ASP A 96 40.34 -13.39 -0.04
N TRP A 97 40.83 -12.18 0.23
CA TRP A 97 40.03 -10.96 0.25
C TRP A 97 39.31 -10.69 -1.09
N HIS A 98 39.79 -11.21 -2.23
CA HIS A 98 39.10 -11.05 -3.52
C HIS A 98 37.75 -11.78 -3.55
N THR A 99 37.59 -12.76 -2.68
CA THR A 99 36.39 -13.61 -2.55
C THR A 99 35.67 -13.40 -1.23
N ASN A 100 36.11 -12.44 -0.40
CA ASN A 100 35.40 -12.14 0.82
C ASN A 100 34.03 -11.52 0.54
N GLY A 101 33.11 -11.71 1.47
CA GLY A 101 31.83 -11.08 1.43
C GLY A 101 30.94 -11.49 2.58
N SER A 102 30.07 -10.57 2.98
CA SER A 102 29.08 -10.79 4.02
C SER A 102 27.76 -10.13 3.65
N SER A 103 26.68 -10.74 4.10
CA SER A 103 25.31 -10.24 3.95
C SER A 103 24.76 -9.68 5.25
N ALA A 104 23.80 -8.76 5.14
CA ALA A 104 22.96 -8.27 6.22
C ALA A 104 21.61 -7.79 5.66
N VAL A 105 20.56 -7.83 6.49
CA VAL A 105 19.20 -7.46 6.05
C VAL A 105 18.96 -5.98 6.33
N LEU A 106 18.53 -5.25 5.30
CA LEU A 106 18.05 -3.89 5.42
C LEU A 106 16.54 -3.90 5.72
N ALA A 107 16.16 -3.34 6.86
CA ALA A 107 14.76 -3.10 7.20
C ALA A 107 14.33 -1.69 6.73
N LEU A 108 13.23 -1.63 5.99
CA LEU A 108 12.52 -0.40 5.62
C LEU A 108 11.01 -0.57 5.91
N PRO A 109 10.29 0.50 6.29
CA PRO A 109 8.83 0.52 6.32
C PRO A 109 8.21 0.17 4.96
N ALA A 110 7.00 -0.42 4.97
CA ALA A 110 6.34 -0.96 3.78
C ALA A 110 5.93 0.09 2.72
N ASP A 111 5.96 1.37 3.08
CA ASP A 111 5.62 2.54 2.27
C ASP A 111 6.77 3.56 2.19
N ALA A 112 7.97 3.17 2.62
CA ALA A 112 9.14 4.04 2.59
C ALA A 112 9.66 4.25 1.17
N THR A 113 10.00 5.50 0.85
CA THR A 113 10.72 5.88 -0.37
C THR A 113 12.15 6.22 -0.01
N VAL A 114 13.11 5.54 -0.63
CA VAL A 114 14.54 5.81 -0.40
C VAL A 114 14.92 7.14 -1.04
N VAL A 115 15.39 8.08 -0.22
CA VAL A 115 15.84 9.42 -0.66
C VAL A 115 17.34 9.44 -0.87
N TYR A 116 18.10 8.73 -0.03
CA TYR A 116 19.55 8.65 -0.11
C TYR A 116 20.05 7.33 0.46
N ALA A 117 21.06 6.73 -0.18
CA ALA A 117 21.79 5.60 0.38
C ALA A 117 23.29 5.70 0.11
N GLU A 118 24.10 5.42 1.13
CA GLU A 118 25.56 5.37 1.01
C GLU A 118 26.08 4.04 1.54
N LEU A 119 26.87 3.35 0.71
CA LEU A 119 27.68 2.22 1.13
C LEU A 119 29.02 2.74 1.62
N VAL A 120 29.41 2.41 2.85
CA VAL A 120 30.71 2.70 3.45
C VAL A 120 31.40 1.37 3.75
N TRP A 121 32.68 1.25 3.42
CA TRP A 121 33.48 0.06 3.69
C TRP A 121 34.92 0.43 4.05
N GLY A 122 35.62 -0.49 4.67
CA GLY A 122 37.01 -0.27 5.03
C GLY A 122 37.66 -1.49 5.66
N GLY A 123 38.91 -1.32 6.03
CA GLY A 123 39.67 -2.34 6.73
C GLY A 123 41.13 -1.97 6.93
N SER A 124 41.91 -2.91 7.44
CA SER A 124 43.35 -2.81 7.56
C SER A 124 44.03 -3.02 6.21
N HIS A 125 45.03 -2.18 5.86
CA HIS A 125 45.66 -2.26 4.54
C HIS A 125 47.11 -2.74 4.50
N SER A 126 47.79 -2.80 5.65
CA SER A 126 49.15 -3.33 5.73
C SER A 126 49.59 -3.72 7.14
N TYR A 127 49.52 -5.01 7.47
CA TYR A 127 50.03 -5.57 8.71
C TYR A 127 50.76 -6.89 8.49
N GLY A 128 51.74 -7.17 9.36
CA GLY A 128 52.58 -8.35 9.25
C GLY A 128 53.28 -8.46 7.90
N SER A 129 53.04 -9.56 7.21
CA SER A 129 53.54 -9.87 5.87
C SER A 129 52.55 -9.48 4.75
N GLU A 130 51.34 -9.07 5.10
CA GLU A 130 50.27 -8.77 4.14
C GLU A 130 50.16 -7.26 3.84
N THR A 131 49.86 -6.96 2.57
CA THR A 131 49.54 -5.60 2.15
C THR A 131 48.57 -5.61 0.97
N VAL A 132 47.54 -4.78 1.09
CA VAL A 132 46.52 -4.57 0.06
C VAL A 132 46.44 -3.11 -0.39
N THR A 133 47.45 -2.31 -0.03
CA THR A 133 47.46 -0.84 -0.23
C THR A 133 47.30 -0.44 -1.70
N ALA A 134 47.74 -1.27 -2.65
CA ALA A 134 47.58 -1.01 -4.08
C ALA A 134 46.14 -1.18 -4.60
N TYR A 135 45.24 -1.74 -3.78
CA TYR A 135 43.88 -2.12 -4.17
C TYR A 135 42.78 -1.30 -3.47
N LEU A 136 43.13 -0.35 -2.61
CA LEU A 136 42.14 0.39 -1.81
C LEU A 136 41.13 1.18 -2.65
N ASP A 137 41.48 1.50 -3.89
CA ASP A 137 40.64 2.25 -4.82
C ASP A 137 40.01 1.36 -5.91
N THR A 138 40.05 0.03 -5.77
CA THR A 138 39.33 -0.88 -6.67
C THR A 138 37.84 -0.94 -6.31
N ALA A 139 37.00 -1.16 -7.34
CA ALA A 139 35.58 -1.29 -7.12
C ALA A 139 35.24 -2.56 -6.32
N VAL A 140 34.28 -2.43 -5.42
CA VAL A 140 33.72 -3.54 -4.62
C VAL A 140 32.39 -4.01 -5.20
N SER A 141 31.85 -5.12 -4.74
CA SER A 141 30.52 -5.60 -5.15
C SER A 141 29.45 -5.28 -4.10
N LEU A 142 28.26 -4.87 -4.53
CA LEU A 142 27.05 -4.81 -3.72
C LEU A 142 25.93 -5.61 -4.41
N ALA A 143 25.45 -6.69 -3.81
CA ALA A 143 24.38 -7.53 -4.34
C ALA A 143 23.13 -7.46 -3.48
N PHE A 144 21.98 -7.79 -4.06
CA PHE A 144 20.69 -7.91 -3.39
C PHE A 144 20.12 -9.32 -3.62
N GLU A 145 19.70 -10.01 -2.55
CA GLU A 145 19.03 -11.33 -2.59
C GLU A 145 19.76 -12.36 -3.47
N GLY A 146 21.09 -12.44 -3.36
CA GLY A 146 21.94 -13.34 -4.16
C GLY A 146 21.98 -13.06 -5.66
N GLY A 147 21.45 -11.92 -6.11
CA GLY A 147 21.43 -11.46 -7.49
C GLY A 147 22.79 -11.03 -8.04
N THR A 148 22.80 -10.49 -9.26
CA THR A 148 24.04 -9.96 -9.87
C THR A 148 24.49 -8.70 -9.13
N GLY A 149 25.70 -8.72 -8.57
CA GLY A 149 26.24 -7.59 -7.82
C GLY A 149 26.50 -6.35 -8.70
N LEU A 150 26.12 -5.19 -8.19
CA LEU A 150 26.56 -3.87 -8.67
C LEU A 150 28.06 -3.71 -8.39
N SER A 151 28.83 -3.27 -9.40
CA SER A 151 30.21 -2.85 -9.20
C SER A 151 30.23 -1.41 -8.71
N VAL A 152 30.71 -1.20 -7.48
CA VAL A 152 30.68 0.08 -6.76
C VAL A 152 32.09 0.66 -6.71
N SER A 153 32.32 1.75 -7.43
CA SER A 153 33.62 2.46 -7.41
C SER A 153 33.68 3.42 -6.22
N PRO A 154 34.81 3.46 -5.47
CA PRO A 154 34.94 4.36 -4.33
C PRO A 154 34.90 5.83 -4.74
N SER A 155 34.21 6.63 -3.94
CA SER A 155 34.24 8.08 -4.06
C SER A 155 35.57 8.65 -3.54
N PRO A 156 36.25 9.50 -4.32
CA PRO A 156 37.47 10.16 -3.85
C PRO A 156 37.21 11.21 -2.77
N THR A 157 35.96 11.68 -2.59
CA THR A 157 35.64 12.76 -1.63
C THR A 157 35.63 12.30 -0.19
N SER A 158 35.31 11.04 0.05
CA SER A 158 35.22 10.40 1.37
C SER A 158 36.36 9.42 1.61
N ALA A 159 37.31 9.33 0.67
CA ALA A 159 38.44 8.42 0.77
C ALA A 159 39.37 8.83 1.91
N TYR A 160 39.59 7.90 2.83
CA TYR A 160 40.52 8.04 3.94
C TYR A 160 41.50 6.88 3.98
N THR A 161 42.79 7.16 4.22
CA THR A 161 43.81 6.14 4.45
C THR A 161 44.82 6.72 5.44
N THR A 162 45.19 5.95 6.46
CA THR A 162 46.18 6.35 7.47
C THR A 162 47.32 5.35 7.54
N ASP A 163 48.54 5.84 7.78
CA ASP A 163 49.73 5.06 8.10
C ASP A 163 50.52 5.84 9.15
N GLU A 164 49.89 6.00 10.31
CA GLU A 164 50.38 6.85 11.38
C GLU A 164 50.82 6.01 12.58
N LEU A 165 51.79 6.50 13.34
CA LEU A 165 52.18 5.86 14.59
C LEU A 165 51.14 6.21 15.66
N SER A 166 50.70 5.22 16.44
CA SER A 166 49.75 5.44 17.54
C SER A 166 50.28 6.48 18.54
N SER A 167 49.38 7.10 19.29
CA SER A 167 49.73 8.13 20.27
C SER A 167 50.72 7.64 21.33
N SER A 168 50.66 6.35 21.67
CA SER A 168 51.59 5.68 22.57
C SER A 168 52.98 5.45 21.94
N GLY A 169 53.08 5.55 20.61
CA GLY A 169 54.31 5.35 19.85
C GLY A 169 54.69 3.88 19.65
N THR A 170 53.76 2.95 19.92
CA THR A 170 54.08 1.52 20.06
C THR A 170 53.70 0.66 18.85
N PHE A 171 52.76 1.10 18.02
CA PHE A 171 52.33 0.41 16.79
C PHE A 171 51.89 1.41 15.71
N TYR A 172 51.80 0.95 14.47
CA TYR A 172 51.26 1.74 13.36
C TYR A 172 49.77 1.47 13.20
N VAL A 173 49.01 2.52 12.94
CA VAL A 173 47.59 2.54 12.61
C VAL A 173 47.47 2.57 11.10
N ARG A 174 47.04 1.47 10.48
CA ARG A 174 47.04 1.28 9.02
C ARG A 174 45.69 0.83 8.49
N TYR A 175 44.74 1.75 8.55
CA TYR A 175 43.36 1.56 8.14
C TYR A 175 42.98 2.46 6.98
N TYR A 176 41.92 2.08 6.29
CA TYR A 176 41.30 2.90 5.25
C TYR A 176 39.78 2.80 5.31
N VAL A 177 39.13 3.85 4.84
CA VAL A 177 37.68 3.91 4.63
C VAL A 177 37.42 4.44 3.23
N ARG A 178 36.42 3.88 2.57
CA ARG A 178 35.86 4.31 1.30
C ARG A 178 34.35 4.33 1.41
N SER A 179 33.72 5.09 0.53
CA SER A 179 32.28 5.04 0.39
C SER A 179 31.82 5.37 -1.01
N ALA A 180 30.57 5.07 -1.31
CA ALA A 180 29.93 5.46 -2.55
C ALA A 180 28.43 5.62 -2.34
N GLU A 181 27.85 6.57 -3.08
CA GLU A 181 26.42 6.76 -3.14
C GLU A 181 25.80 5.66 -4.02
N VAL A 182 24.79 4.97 -3.50
CA VAL A 182 24.15 3.79 -4.13
C VAL A 182 22.62 3.87 -4.11
N THR A 183 22.07 5.08 -3.96
CA THR A 183 20.63 5.39 -3.83
C THR A 183 19.83 4.74 -4.93
N GLY A 184 20.25 4.88 -6.19
CA GLY A 184 19.51 4.29 -7.32
C GLY A 184 19.37 2.77 -7.24
N PHE A 185 20.39 2.08 -6.71
CA PHE A 185 20.34 0.63 -6.53
C PHE A 185 19.41 0.25 -5.38
N VAL A 186 19.54 0.92 -4.22
CA VAL A 186 18.72 0.62 -3.03
C VAL A 186 17.25 1.01 -3.25
N ALA A 187 16.98 2.15 -3.91
CA ALA A 187 15.62 2.57 -4.24
C ALA A 187 14.91 1.60 -5.19
N THR A 188 15.66 0.87 -6.04
CA THR A 188 15.09 -0.13 -6.94
C THR A 188 14.74 -1.44 -6.23
N HIS A 189 15.50 -1.80 -5.19
CA HIS A 189 15.37 -3.12 -4.53
C HIS A 189 14.63 -3.07 -3.18
N GLY A 190 14.70 -1.96 -2.44
CA GLY A 190 13.99 -1.77 -1.18
C GLY A 190 14.57 -2.59 -0.03
N ALA A 191 13.70 -3.04 0.88
CA ALA A 191 14.05 -3.90 2.02
C ALA A 191 14.48 -5.29 1.54
N GLY A 192 15.41 -5.93 2.26
CA GLY A 192 15.88 -7.28 1.96
C GLY A 192 17.35 -7.49 2.28
N GLU A 193 17.88 -8.64 1.88
CA GLU A 193 19.29 -8.99 2.10
C GLU A 193 20.20 -8.27 1.10
N TYR A 194 21.17 -7.52 1.63
CA TYR A 194 22.27 -6.92 0.88
C TYR A 194 23.58 -7.61 1.22
N ALA A 195 24.42 -7.85 0.23
CA ALA A 195 25.75 -8.44 0.42
C ALA A 195 26.84 -7.57 -0.21
N ALA A 196 27.86 -7.21 0.58
CA ALA A 196 29.05 -6.53 0.08
C ALA A 196 30.26 -7.47 0.10
N GLY A 197 31.16 -7.32 -0.86
CA GLY A 197 32.31 -8.21 -1.03
C GLY A 197 33.41 -7.69 -1.94
N GLY A 198 34.54 -8.39 -1.97
CA GLY A 198 35.75 -7.96 -2.67
C GLY A 198 36.40 -6.74 -2.01
N ILE A 199 36.25 -6.59 -0.70
CA ILE A 199 36.77 -5.45 0.07
C ILE A 199 38.22 -5.78 0.51
N PRO A 200 39.23 -5.02 0.07
CA PRO A 200 40.63 -5.30 0.43
C PRO A 200 40.86 -5.23 1.93
N ALA A 201 41.48 -6.25 2.52
CA ALA A 201 41.86 -6.23 3.94
C ALA A 201 43.02 -7.18 4.22
N THR A 202 43.62 -7.07 5.41
CA THR A 202 44.63 -8.01 5.92
C THR A 202 44.05 -8.96 6.97
N GLN A 203 44.66 -10.12 7.12
CA GLN A 203 44.32 -11.17 8.09
C GLN A 203 45.57 -11.91 8.65
N ASP A 204 46.75 -11.29 8.57
CA ASP A 204 48.03 -11.91 8.95
C ASP A 204 48.00 -12.56 10.35
N GLU A 205 48.41 -13.83 10.41
CA GLU A 205 48.32 -14.65 11.62
C GLU A 205 49.16 -14.15 12.80
N ALA A 206 50.26 -13.44 12.55
CA ALA A 206 51.12 -12.93 13.62
C ALA A 206 50.51 -11.70 14.32
N VAL A 207 49.51 -11.08 13.70
CA VAL A 207 48.87 -9.84 14.16
C VAL A 207 47.64 -10.19 15.00
N ASN A 208 47.69 -9.92 16.30
CA ASN A 208 46.66 -10.39 17.24
C ASN A 208 45.67 -9.31 17.70
N SER A 209 45.75 -8.08 17.18
CA SER A 209 44.91 -6.98 17.65
C SER A 209 44.62 -5.88 16.62
N LEU A 210 44.83 -6.10 15.32
CA LEU A 210 44.84 -5.00 14.33
C LEU A 210 44.31 -5.34 12.94
N ASN A 211 43.89 -6.58 12.67
CA ASN A 211 43.23 -6.88 11.40
C ASN A 211 41.73 -6.66 11.55
N ALA A 212 41.16 -5.78 10.73
CA ALA A 212 39.75 -5.44 10.74
C ALA A 212 39.23 -5.16 9.33
N ALA A 213 37.95 -5.44 9.09
CA ALA A 213 37.28 -5.17 7.83
C ALA A 213 35.77 -5.28 7.99
N GLY A 214 35.04 -4.47 7.21
CA GLY A 214 33.58 -4.53 7.21
C GLY A 214 32.96 -3.45 6.34
N TRP A 215 31.64 -3.38 6.42
CA TRP A 215 30.84 -2.43 5.65
C TRP A 215 29.53 -2.07 6.37
N ILE A 216 28.99 -0.92 6.00
CA ILE A 216 27.69 -0.43 6.41
C ILE A 216 26.99 0.24 5.22
N LEU A 217 25.70 -0.02 5.07
CA LEU A 217 24.79 0.68 4.18
C LEU A 217 23.85 1.53 5.04
N VAL A 218 24.00 2.85 4.95
CA VAL A 218 23.11 3.81 5.62
C VAL A 218 22.10 4.35 4.62
N VAL A 219 20.84 4.47 5.05
CA VAL A 219 19.72 4.86 4.19
C VAL A 219 18.88 5.94 4.87
N ALA A 220 18.66 7.05 4.18
CA ALA A 220 17.62 8.02 4.50
C ALA A 220 16.39 7.74 3.64
N TYR A 221 15.22 7.70 4.27
CA TYR A 221 13.96 7.42 3.59
C TYR A 221 12.88 8.40 4.02
N GLU A 222 11.97 8.68 3.10
CA GLU A 222 10.70 9.33 3.37
C GLU A 222 9.65 8.26 3.65
N GLN A 223 8.73 8.55 4.56
CA GLN A 223 7.57 7.72 4.83
C GLN A 223 6.37 8.65 5.01
N PRO A 224 5.26 8.41 4.29
CA PRO A 224 4.04 9.19 4.46
C PRO A 224 3.65 9.32 5.93
N LEU A 225 3.37 10.56 6.38
CA LEU A 225 2.89 10.87 7.73
C LEU A 225 3.91 10.63 8.85
N ALA A 226 5.16 10.31 8.54
CA ALA A 226 6.22 10.28 9.54
C ALA A 226 6.53 11.71 10.04
N PRO A 227 7.04 11.87 11.28
CA PRO A 227 7.50 13.16 11.76
C PRO A 227 8.53 13.77 10.81
N SER A 228 8.45 15.08 10.61
CA SER A 228 9.51 15.81 9.90
C SER A 228 10.80 15.77 10.72
N ARG A 229 11.89 15.32 10.11
CA ARG A 229 13.22 15.24 10.73
C ARG A 229 14.27 15.92 9.88
N ALA A 230 15.20 16.59 10.55
CA ALA A 230 16.46 16.96 9.95
C ALA A 230 17.39 15.75 9.99
N VAL A 231 17.79 15.31 8.81
CA VAL A 231 18.69 14.18 8.59
C VAL A 231 20.05 14.71 8.16
N SER A 232 21.12 14.12 8.69
CA SER A 232 22.50 14.38 8.25
C SER A 232 23.30 13.09 8.27
N ILE A 233 24.04 12.82 7.21
CA ILE A 233 24.93 11.66 7.09
C ILE A 233 26.34 12.17 6.85
N PHE A 234 27.23 11.88 7.78
CA PHE A 234 28.65 12.21 7.72
C PHE A 234 29.45 10.93 7.55
N VAL A 235 30.32 10.92 6.53
CA VAL A 235 31.22 9.80 6.25
C VAL A 235 32.64 10.30 6.28
N GLY A 236 33.51 9.56 6.96
CA GLY A 236 34.93 9.84 7.00
C GLY A 236 35.64 8.78 7.83
N ALA A 237 36.79 9.13 8.38
CA ALA A 237 37.43 8.29 9.37
C ALA A 237 38.27 9.14 10.32
N ASP A 238 38.03 8.96 11.61
CA ASP A 238 38.74 9.68 12.66
C ASP A 238 39.27 8.68 13.70
N TRP A 239 40.59 8.65 13.86
CA TRP A 239 41.24 7.74 14.81
C TRP A 239 41.03 8.26 16.23
N VAL A 240 40.24 7.54 17.00
CA VAL A 240 39.95 7.82 18.41
C VAL A 240 40.91 7.02 19.27
N ASP A 241 42.12 7.55 19.36
CA ASP A 241 43.22 6.98 20.16
C ASP A 241 42.96 7.14 21.67
N GLU A 242 43.71 6.38 22.47
CA GLU A 242 43.71 6.45 23.93
C GLU A 242 43.91 7.87 24.44
N ARG A 243 43.09 8.28 25.40
CA ARG A 243 43.07 9.65 25.97
C ARG A 243 42.73 10.72 24.92
N SER A 244 41.98 10.36 23.89
CA SER A 244 41.55 11.30 22.87
C SER A 244 40.02 11.42 22.81
N VAL A 245 39.60 12.55 22.27
CA VAL A 245 38.20 12.92 22.07
C VAL A 245 38.06 13.42 20.64
N ARG A 246 36.96 13.05 19.97
CA ARG A 246 36.56 13.58 18.66
C ARG A 246 35.10 13.99 18.71
N ASP A 247 34.81 15.16 18.14
CA ASP A 247 33.49 15.78 18.12
C ASP A 247 33.01 15.90 16.68
N TYR A 248 31.77 15.48 16.44
CA TYR A 248 31.07 15.56 15.15
C TYR A 248 29.80 16.36 15.34
N THR A 249 29.65 17.49 14.63
CA THR A 249 28.53 18.41 14.86
C THR A 249 27.55 18.40 13.68
N ALA A 250 26.34 17.91 13.94
CA ALA A 250 25.17 18.15 13.09
C ALA A 250 24.56 19.52 13.43
N SER A 251 24.17 20.30 12.43
CA SER A 251 23.59 21.65 12.61
C SER A 251 22.65 22.00 11.45
N GLY A 252 21.99 23.14 11.52
CA GLY A 252 21.06 23.60 10.48
C GLY A 252 19.65 23.04 10.63
N PHE A 253 19.24 22.72 11.86
CA PHE A 253 17.90 22.30 12.22
C PHE A 253 17.38 23.13 13.39
N CYS A 254 16.08 23.06 13.66
CA CYS A 254 15.50 23.55 14.90
C CYS A 254 14.56 22.50 15.46
N THR A 255 14.84 22.02 16.66
CA THR A 255 13.91 21.15 17.37
C THR A 255 12.66 21.94 17.78
N PRO A 256 11.52 21.26 18.01
CA PRO A 256 10.32 21.90 18.53
C PRO A 256 10.59 22.79 19.77
N PRO A 257 9.93 23.96 19.88
CA PRO A 257 10.14 24.89 21.00
C PRO A 257 9.55 24.39 22.33
N THR A 258 8.59 23.45 22.27
CA THR A 258 7.99 22.81 23.44
C THR A 258 7.57 21.39 23.10
N GLY A 259 7.33 20.56 24.12
CA GLY A 259 6.87 19.19 23.94
C GLY A 259 8.02 18.21 23.69
N PRO A 260 7.71 16.93 23.42
CA PRO A 260 8.72 15.91 23.20
C PRO A 260 9.55 16.22 21.96
N VAL A 261 10.83 15.87 22.02
CA VAL A 261 11.77 15.89 20.89
C VAL A 261 12.48 14.54 20.88
N ASN A 262 12.43 13.84 19.76
CA ASN A 262 13.11 12.58 19.57
C ASN A 262 14.12 12.69 18.44
N GLY A 263 14.94 11.67 18.31
CA GLY A 263 15.88 11.53 17.23
C GLY A 263 16.54 10.16 17.26
N LEU A 264 17.56 10.02 16.44
CA LEU A 264 18.32 8.81 16.24
C LEU A 264 19.74 9.21 15.87
N VAL A 265 20.72 8.53 16.44
CA VAL A 265 22.09 8.54 15.92
C VAL A 265 22.47 7.14 15.49
N LEU A 266 23.06 7.03 14.30
CA LEU A 266 23.63 5.82 13.73
C LEU A 266 25.13 6.00 13.65
N LEU A 267 25.87 4.97 14.07
CA LEU A 267 27.31 5.00 14.23
C LEU A 267 27.91 3.74 13.64
N ALA A 268 29.09 3.88 13.04
CA ALA A 268 29.94 2.75 12.69
C ALA A 268 31.40 3.04 13.05
N ALA A 269 32.12 1.98 13.42
CA ALA A 269 33.53 2.04 13.72
C ALA A 269 34.27 0.79 13.24
N LEU A 270 35.56 0.96 12.93
CA LEU A 270 36.53 -0.10 12.71
C LEU A 270 37.31 -0.32 14.01
N GLU A 271 37.68 -1.58 14.28
CA GLU A 271 38.51 -1.96 15.44
C GLU A 271 37.91 -1.60 16.81
N GLY A 272 36.66 -2.03 17.06
CA GLY A 272 36.13 -2.08 18.43
C GLY A 272 36.37 -3.45 19.05
N ASP A 273 36.87 -3.53 20.28
CA ASP A 273 37.19 -4.78 20.97
C ASP A 273 36.37 -4.93 22.24
N ALA A 274 35.47 -5.93 22.29
CA ALA A 274 34.61 -6.11 23.46
C ALA A 274 35.40 -6.29 24.77
N ASN A 275 36.60 -6.86 24.73
CA ASN A 275 37.43 -7.09 25.90
C ASN A 275 38.35 -5.91 26.29
N LEU A 276 38.33 -4.80 25.54
CA LEU A 276 39.01 -3.55 25.86
C LEU A 276 37.96 -2.49 26.20
N ILE A 277 37.85 -2.12 27.48
CA ILE A 277 36.82 -1.18 27.94
C ILE A 277 37.35 0.25 27.98
N GLY A 278 36.48 1.24 27.94
CA GLY A 278 36.77 2.64 28.28
C GLY A 278 36.64 3.59 27.10
N ASP A 279 36.24 3.09 25.94
CA ASP A 279 35.61 3.90 24.91
C ASP A 279 34.18 4.25 25.30
N SER A 280 33.71 5.38 24.80
CA SER A 280 32.34 5.84 25.01
C SER A 280 31.91 6.82 23.94
N VAL A 281 30.59 6.93 23.75
CA VAL A 281 29.98 7.96 22.93
C VAL A 281 29.04 8.79 23.80
N ALA A 282 29.03 10.10 23.58
CA ALA A 282 28.11 11.02 24.25
C ALA A 282 27.52 12.02 23.25
N VAL A 283 26.37 12.60 23.57
CA VAL A 283 25.79 13.69 22.80
C VAL A 283 25.68 14.95 23.63
N GLY A 284 25.85 16.10 23.00
CA GLY A 284 25.73 17.39 23.66
C GLY A 284 25.22 18.46 22.71
N ALA A 285 24.71 19.55 23.30
CA ALA A 285 24.27 20.72 22.57
C ALA A 285 24.84 21.98 23.22
N ALA A 286 24.90 23.08 22.49
CA ALA A 286 25.39 24.35 23.02
C ALA A 286 24.58 24.76 24.27
N GLY A 287 25.28 24.97 25.39
CA GLY A 287 24.66 25.36 26.67
C GLY A 287 24.18 24.18 27.55
N TYR A 288 24.30 22.95 27.07
CA TYR A 288 23.93 21.73 27.80
C TYR A 288 25.14 20.82 28.01
N PRO A 289 25.20 20.04 29.11
CA PRO A 289 26.27 19.08 29.31
C PRO A 289 26.18 17.93 28.29
N PHE A 290 27.30 17.23 28.09
CA PHE A 290 27.29 15.97 27.35
C PHE A 290 26.58 14.89 28.18
N VAL A 291 25.75 14.08 27.53
CA VAL A 291 25.07 12.91 28.07
C VAL A 291 25.61 11.68 27.35
N SER A 292 26.13 10.72 28.10
CA SER A 292 26.64 9.48 27.53
C SER A 292 25.51 8.66 26.90
N LEU A 293 25.80 8.10 25.74
CA LEU A 293 24.93 7.17 25.06
C LEU A 293 25.20 5.75 25.54
N GLN A 294 24.14 4.94 25.55
CA GLN A 294 24.22 3.51 25.73
C GLN A 294 23.02 2.84 25.07
N SER A 295 23.15 1.56 24.77
CA SER A 295 22.07 0.70 24.29
C SER A 295 22.31 -0.73 24.77
N PRO A 296 21.36 -1.68 24.61
CA PRO A 296 21.48 -3.02 25.18
C PRO A 296 22.78 -3.76 24.85
N ASN A 297 23.37 -3.49 23.67
CA ASN A 297 24.65 -4.05 23.24
C ASN A 297 25.70 -2.95 22.96
N ASN A 298 25.59 -1.78 23.61
CA ASN A 298 26.62 -0.74 23.57
C ASN A 298 26.70 -0.08 24.95
N PRO A 299 27.35 -0.73 25.94
CA PRO A 299 27.53 -0.16 27.27
C PRO A 299 28.22 1.21 27.24
N GLU A 300 27.86 2.10 28.17
CA GLU A 300 28.43 3.46 28.26
C GLU A 300 29.97 3.50 28.30
N SER A 301 30.60 2.47 28.86
CA SER A 301 32.05 2.38 29.00
C SER A 301 32.70 1.31 28.11
N ASN A 302 31.97 0.80 27.12
CA ASN A 302 32.44 -0.21 26.17
C ASN A 302 31.57 -0.15 24.92
N PHE A 303 31.55 0.99 24.24
CA PHE A 303 30.50 1.33 23.28
C PHE A 303 30.68 0.59 21.94
N PHE A 304 31.91 0.46 21.47
CA PHE A 304 32.29 -0.28 20.27
C PHE A 304 32.97 -1.60 20.68
N ALA A 305 32.48 -2.72 20.17
CA ALA A 305 32.79 -4.04 20.67
C ALA A 305 32.76 -5.12 19.56
N SER A 306 33.01 -4.75 18.31
CA SER A 306 32.82 -5.57 17.12
C SER A 306 31.41 -6.16 17.01
N GLN A 307 30.39 -5.34 17.28
CA GLN A 307 29.00 -5.76 17.23
C GLN A 307 28.23 -5.09 16.11
N ILE A 308 27.36 -5.88 15.47
CA ILE A 308 26.40 -5.38 14.49
C ILE A 308 25.04 -5.36 15.17
N ASN A 309 24.55 -4.14 15.38
CA ASN A 309 23.29 -3.86 16.02
C ASN A 309 22.36 -3.12 15.06
N ASN A 310 21.06 -3.24 15.30
CA ASN A 310 20.05 -2.45 14.60
C ASN A 310 19.94 -1.02 15.16
N THR A 311 18.95 -0.27 14.70
CA THR A 311 18.72 1.13 15.08
C THR A 311 18.35 1.34 16.57
N LEU A 312 18.08 0.27 17.31
CA LEU A 312 17.77 0.27 18.74
C LEU A 312 18.94 -0.28 19.59
N GLY A 313 20.08 -0.58 18.99
CA GLY A 313 21.24 -1.17 19.66
C GLY A 313 21.01 -2.62 20.12
N LEU A 314 20.06 -3.31 19.49
CA LEU A 314 19.86 -4.76 19.63
C LEU A 314 20.69 -5.48 18.57
N LEU A 315 21.29 -6.62 18.93
CA LEU A 315 22.05 -7.44 17.99
C LEU A 315 21.24 -7.75 16.73
N GLU A 316 21.88 -7.58 15.57
CA GLU A 316 21.36 -8.06 14.30
C GLU A 316 21.97 -9.44 14.01
N ASP A 317 21.14 -10.48 14.08
CA ASP A 317 21.52 -11.87 13.96
C ASP A 317 21.15 -12.54 12.63
N THR A 318 20.49 -11.82 11.71
CA THR A 318 20.06 -12.37 10.42
C THR A 318 21.14 -12.34 9.34
N GLY A 319 22.14 -11.46 9.48
CA GLY A 319 23.29 -11.38 8.56
C GLY A 319 24.27 -12.56 8.65
N THR A 320 25.27 -12.57 7.76
CA THR A 320 26.35 -13.58 7.75
C THR A 320 27.04 -13.67 9.12
N PHE A 321 27.11 -14.89 9.68
CA PHE A 321 27.59 -15.17 11.04
C PHE A 321 26.91 -14.35 12.15
N GLY A 322 25.66 -13.93 11.94
CA GLY A 322 24.91 -13.06 12.85
C GLY A 322 24.74 -13.60 14.28
N THR A 323 24.91 -14.90 14.50
CA THR A 323 24.85 -15.53 15.83
C THR A 323 26.19 -15.61 16.56
N ARG A 324 27.31 -15.22 15.92
CA ARG A 324 28.68 -15.27 16.49
C ARG A 324 29.12 -13.88 16.97
N ASN A 325 28.49 -13.36 18.01
CA ASN A 325 28.78 -12.01 18.52
C ASN A 325 29.62 -12.04 19.79
N HIS A 326 30.50 -11.04 19.92
CA HIS A 326 31.15 -10.72 21.18
C HIS A 326 30.12 -10.28 22.23
N ASP A 327 30.51 -10.29 23.50
CA ASP A 327 29.67 -9.81 24.61
C ASP A 327 30.24 -8.51 25.16
N ALA A 328 29.73 -7.39 24.65
CA ALA A 328 30.14 -6.04 25.07
C ALA A 328 29.81 -5.77 26.55
N VAL A 329 28.71 -6.33 27.07
CA VAL A 329 28.23 -6.08 28.45
C VAL A 329 29.16 -6.74 29.45
N SER A 330 29.54 -7.98 29.20
CA SER A 330 30.50 -8.72 30.03
C SER A 330 31.95 -8.37 29.72
N GLY A 331 32.20 -7.70 28.60
CA GLY A 331 33.53 -7.35 28.11
C GLY A 331 34.33 -8.55 27.64
N VAL A 332 33.72 -9.46 26.88
CA VAL A 332 34.30 -10.76 26.52
C VAL A 332 34.21 -11.03 25.02
N ASN A 333 35.36 -11.41 24.43
CA ASN A 333 35.42 -11.94 23.08
C ASN A 333 35.01 -13.42 23.04
N VAL A 334 34.25 -13.80 22.02
CA VAL A 334 33.87 -15.20 21.77
C VAL A 334 34.77 -15.84 20.71
N THR A 335 34.94 -17.16 20.79
CA THR A 335 35.75 -17.91 19.82
C THR A 335 35.17 -17.80 18.41
N GLY A 336 35.93 -17.21 17.47
CA GLY A 336 35.47 -17.02 16.10
C GLY A 336 34.26 -16.09 16.01
N GLY A 337 34.20 -15.06 16.88
CA GLY A 337 33.21 -13.99 16.81
C GLY A 337 33.42 -13.07 15.61
N ARG A 338 32.35 -12.39 15.17
CA ARG A 338 32.40 -11.30 14.19
C ARG A 338 33.35 -10.21 14.67
N GLN A 339 34.42 -9.93 13.92
CA GLN A 339 35.52 -9.09 14.42
C GLN A 339 35.80 -7.87 13.53
N GLY A 340 36.13 -6.75 14.16
CA GLY A 340 36.76 -5.60 13.53
C GLY A 340 35.81 -4.59 12.89
N TRP A 341 34.50 -4.74 13.03
CA TRP A 341 33.54 -3.74 12.54
C TRP A 341 32.33 -3.64 13.47
N ASP A 342 31.96 -2.41 13.78
CA ASP A 342 30.83 -2.05 14.62
C ASP A 342 29.79 -1.28 13.82
N VAL A 343 28.51 -1.59 14.07
CA VAL A 343 27.35 -0.87 13.56
C VAL A 343 26.35 -0.76 14.70
N THR A 344 25.90 0.43 15.04
CA THR A 344 24.87 0.59 16.07
C THR A 344 24.05 1.85 15.92
N GLY A 345 22.80 1.79 16.39
CA GLY A 345 21.92 2.95 16.50
C GLY A 345 21.49 3.18 17.94
N VAL A 346 21.36 4.45 18.30
CA VAL A 346 20.89 4.87 19.62
C VAL A 346 19.76 5.88 19.45
N PRO A 347 18.53 5.55 19.89
CA PRO A 347 17.44 6.51 19.96
C PRO A 347 17.80 7.68 20.89
N LEU A 348 17.50 8.90 20.45
CA LEU A 348 17.71 10.12 21.19
C LEU A 348 16.37 10.68 21.66
N SER A 349 16.32 11.27 22.85
CA SER A 349 15.11 11.88 23.36
C SER A 349 15.40 13.08 24.27
N LEU A 350 14.42 13.98 24.35
CA LEU A 350 14.37 15.03 25.37
C LEU A 350 14.28 14.45 26.79
N ALA A 351 13.57 13.33 26.95
CA ALA A 351 13.33 12.69 28.25
C ALA A 351 14.63 12.18 28.89
N ASP A 352 15.57 11.70 28.07
CA ASP A 352 16.88 11.22 28.50
C ASP A 352 17.95 12.33 28.54
N GLY A 353 17.58 13.57 28.19
CA GLY A 353 18.50 14.71 28.13
C GLY A 353 19.45 14.70 26.93
N HIS A 354 19.24 13.81 25.95
CA HIS A 354 20.03 13.75 24.72
C HIS A 354 19.75 14.95 23.80
N LEU A 355 18.50 15.39 23.76
CA LEU A 355 18.00 16.49 22.94
C LEU A 355 17.31 17.53 23.81
N HIS A 356 17.17 18.74 23.30
CA HIS A 356 16.55 19.88 23.99
C HIS A 356 15.59 20.61 23.04
N ASN A 357 14.59 21.31 23.59
CA ASN A 357 13.78 22.24 22.82
C ASN A 357 14.63 23.45 22.37
N ASP A 358 14.27 24.08 21.24
CA ASP A 358 15.01 25.20 20.62
C ASP A 358 16.49 24.88 20.29
N GLN A 359 16.83 23.61 20.16
CA GLN A 359 18.17 23.15 19.85
C GLN A 359 18.44 23.28 18.35
N THR A 360 19.62 23.82 18.01
CA THR A 360 20.02 24.09 16.61
C THR A 360 21.24 23.29 16.11
N SER A 361 21.85 22.54 17.03
CA SER A 361 22.98 21.68 16.73
C SER A 361 23.03 20.52 17.71
N LEU A 362 23.58 19.39 17.27
CA LEU A 362 23.89 18.23 18.08
C LEU A 362 25.35 17.88 17.85
N THR A 363 26.13 17.76 18.91
CA THR A 363 27.51 17.27 18.85
C THR A 363 27.55 15.84 19.38
N VAL A 364 27.95 14.91 18.53
CA VAL A 364 28.30 13.54 18.91
C VAL A 364 29.78 13.54 19.29
N ARG A 365 30.10 13.05 20.47
CA ARG A 365 31.45 12.97 21.01
C ARG A 365 31.86 11.52 21.18
N ALA A 366 32.87 11.11 20.42
CA ALA A 366 33.55 9.83 20.59
C ALA A 366 34.76 10.03 21.52
N THR A 367 34.91 9.16 22.52
CA THR A 367 35.96 9.23 23.53
C THR A 367 36.65 7.88 23.68
N SER A 368 37.96 7.89 23.89
CA SER A 368 38.71 6.79 24.48
C SER A 368 39.37 7.29 25.76
N ALA A 369 38.85 6.90 26.92
CA ALA A 369 38.97 7.68 28.15
C ALA A 369 40.36 7.66 28.81
N ASN A 370 41.14 6.60 28.60
CA ASN A 370 42.39 6.39 29.33
C ASN A 370 43.39 5.53 28.55
N ALA A 371 44.53 5.21 29.18
CA ALA A 371 45.65 4.48 28.57
C ALA A 371 45.38 3.03 28.17
N ALA A 372 44.37 2.44 28.80
CA ALA A 372 43.97 1.06 28.61
C ALA A 372 42.59 0.99 27.94
N ALA A 373 42.09 2.14 27.49
CA ALA A 373 40.85 2.23 26.74
C ALA A 373 41.10 1.79 25.30
N ASP A 374 40.04 1.27 24.70
CA ASP A 374 40.08 0.82 23.32
C ASP A 374 40.33 1.98 22.35
N SER A 375 41.02 1.67 21.25
CA SER A 375 41.29 2.62 20.18
C SER A 375 40.63 2.13 18.90
N TYR A 376 39.78 2.97 18.33
CA TYR A 376 38.94 2.62 17.19
C TYR A 376 38.96 3.75 16.16
N LEU A 377 38.48 3.44 14.96
CA LEU A 377 38.32 4.40 13.88
C LEU A 377 36.83 4.61 13.60
N ALA A 378 36.27 5.76 14.00
CA ALA A 378 34.87 6.08 13.74
C ALA A 378 34.68 6.39 12.24
N THR A 379 33.83 5.64 11.54
CA THR A 379 33.70 5.67 10.07
C THR A 379 32.42 6.33 9.57
N LEU A 380 31.36 6.31 10.39
CA LEU A 380 30.06 6.91 10.07
C LEU A 380 29.47 7.58 11.31
N VAL A 381 28.94 8.78 11.12
CA VAL A 381 28.00 9.41 12.05
C VAL A 381 26.81 9.88 11.23
N ALA A 382 25.63 9.35 11.51
CA ALA A 382 24.39 9.82 10.89
C ALA A 382 23.35 10.14 11.97
N VAL A 383 22.65 11.26 11.79
CA VAL A 383 21.76 11.83 12.81
C VAL A 383 20.42 12.17 12.15
N ALA A 384 19.33 11.78 12.79
CA ALA A 384 17.98 12.26 12.50
C ALA A 384 17.40 12.89 13.76
N VAL A 385 16.87 14.10 13.66
CA VAL A 385 16.30 14.83 14.81
C VAL A 385 14.95 15.42 14.43
N ASP A 386 13.94 15.23 15.27
CA ASP A 386 12.63 15.85 15.13
C ASP A 386 12.79 17.37 14.99
N VAL A 387 12.17 17.93 13.96
CA VAL A 387 12.18 19.37 13.74
C VAL A 387 10.84 20.02 14.03
N ASN A 388 10.91 21.32 14.29
CA ASN A 388 9.76 22.19 14.28
C ASN A 388 9.10 22.15 12.88
N ALA A 389 7.89 21.60 12.78
CA ALA A 389 7.16 21.43 11.53
C ALA A 389 5.64 21.37 11.79
N PRO A 390 4.80 21.71 10.81
CA PRO A 390 3.38 21.37 10.85
C PRO A 390 3.21 19.85 10.81
N TYR A 391 2.12 19.39 11.40
CA TYR A 391 1.72 17.99 11.33
C TYR A 391 0.20 17.97 11.26
N PHE A 392 -0.32 17.56 10.11
CA PHE A 392 -1.73 17.34 9.91
C PHE A 392 -1.98 15.86 10.11
N ASP A 393 -2.66 15.52 11.21
CA ASP A 393 -2.92 14.13 11.52
C ASP A 393 -3.82 13.47 10.45
N THR A 394 -3.84 12.14 10.44
CA THR A 394 -4.75 11.35 9.59
C THR A 394 -6.24 11.56 9.93
N TRP A 395 -6.53 12.39 10.94
CA TRP A 395 -7.85 12.90 11.27
C TRP A 395 -8.11 14.29 10.69
N TRP A 396 -7.51 14.60 9.54
CA TRP A 396 -8.18 15.52 8.64
C TRP A 396 -9.51 14.85 8.21
N SER A 397 -10.56 15.06 9.01
CA SER A 397 -11.81 14.32 8.86
C SER A 397 -12.47 14.80 7.58
N SER A 398 -12.35 13.98 6.55
CA SER A 398 -13.02 14.18 5.30
C SER A 398 -14.28 13.33 5.29
N ALA A 399 -15.45 13.95 5.17
CA ALA A 399 -16.71 13.25 5.08
C ALA A 399 -17.48 13.76 3.87
N VAL A 400 -18.29 12.89 3.28
CA VAL A 400 -19.32 13.29 2.33
C VAL A 400 -20.66 12.90 2.90
N THR A 401 -21.64 13.79 2.81
CA THR A 401 -22.98 13.53 3.33
C THR A 401 -24.05 14.11 2.40
N PRO A 402 -25.03 13.30 1.96
CA PRO A 402 -25.05 11.84 2.09
C PRO A 402 -23.97 11.17 1.20
N ASP A 403 -23.59 9.92 1.50
CA ASP A 403 -22.68 9.12 0.67
C ASP A 403 -23.44 8.24 -0.37
N VAL A 404 -24.77 8.31 -0.34
CA VAL A 404 -25.69 7.79 -1.35
C VAL A 404 -26.62 8.92 -1.75
N GLY A 405 -26.85 9.13 -3.04
CA GLY A 405 -27.80 10.14 -3.50
C GLY A 405 -28.23 9.96 -4.95
N ASP A 406 -29.34 10.59 -5.28
CA ASP A 406 -29.99 10.54 -6.58
C ASP A 406 -29.75 11.82 -7.39
N THR A 407 -30.16 11.80 -8.67
CA THR A 407 -30.02 13.00 -9.51
C THR A 407 -30.87 14.14 -8.93
N GLY A 408 -30.24 15.29 -8.71
CA GLY A 408 -30.85 16.48 -8.10
C GLY A 408 -30.52 16.65 -6.62
N ASP A 409 -30.00 15.63 -5.95
CA ASP A 409 -29.60 15.71 -4.54
C ASP A 409 -28.40 16.61 -4.32
N ALA A 410 -28.39 17.27 -3.16
CA ALA A 410 -27.24 18.02 -2.68
C ALA A 410 -26.35 17.13 -1.80
N VAL A 411 -25.06 17.11 -2.11
CA VAL A 411 -24.01 16.48 -1.30
C VAL A 411 -23.09 17.54 -0.71
N THR A 412 -22.66 17.31 0.52
CA THR A 412 -21.70 18.18 1.22
C THR A 412 -20.45 17.40 1.53
N TYR A 413 -19.32 17.89 1.04
CA TYR A 413 -17.98 17.45 1.40
C TYR A 413 -17.47 18.33 2.55
N GLU A 414 -17.05 17.72 3.64
CA GLU A 414 -16.43 18.43 4.77
C GLU A 414 -14.96 18.04 4.87
N PHE A 415 -14.08 19.02 5.09
CA PHE A 415 -12.65 18.85 5.29
C PHE A 415 -12.24 19.64 6.52
N ARG A 416 -11.51 19.01 7.44
CA ARG A 416 -11.01 19.65 8.65
C ARG A 416 -9.51 19.49 8.69
N LEU A 417 -8.76 20.57 8.81
CA LEU A 417 -7.31 20.54 8.93
C LEU A 417 -6.92 20.97 10.33
N HIS A 418 -6.47 20.01 11.15
CA HIS A 418 -5.90 20.29 12.45
C HIS A 418 -4.37 20.20 12.35
N ASN A 419 -3.68 21.33 12.57
CA ASN A 419 -2.23 21.33 12.65
C ASN A 419 -1.83 20.95 14.08
N ALA A 420 -1.64 19.66 14.33
CA ALA A 420 -1.11 19.12 15.58
C ALA A 420 0.43 19.25 15.69
N GLY A 421 1.07 19.86 14.68
CA GLY A 421 2.49 20.14 14.67
C GLY A 421 2.89 21.31 15.57
N THR A 422 4.17 21.63 15.49
CA THR A 422 4.82 22.63 16.36
C THR A 422 5.18 23.92 15.63
N ALA A 423 5.13 23.90 14.29
CA ALA A 423 5.26 25.08 13.44
C ALA A 423 3.94 25.45 12.76
N ASP A 424 3.83 26.72 12.37
CA ASP A 424 2.73 27.20 11.55
C ASP A 424 2.84 26.63 10.12
N ALA A 425 1.73 26.16 9.57
CA ALA A 425 1.59 25.94 8.14
C ALA A 425 1.22 27.29 7.50
N GLU A 426 2.11 27.84 6.69
CA GLU A 426 1.94 29.10 5.98
C GLU A 426 1.47 28.84 4.53
N ASN A 427 0.88 29.85 3.90
CA ASN A 427 0.44 29.79 2.50
C ASN A 427 -0.39 28.55 2.14
N VAL A 428 -1.26 28.11 3.06
CA VAL A 428 -2.08 26.92 2.88
C VAL A 428 -3.05 27.13 1.72
N VAL A 429 -2.98 26.25 0.72
CA VAL A 429 -3.84 26.25 -0.48
C VAL A 429 -4.58 24.92 -0.56
N PHE A 430 -5.91 24.98 -0.58
CA PHE A 430 -6.79 23.81 -0.67
C PHE A 430 -7.32 23.59 -2.09
N ARG A 431 -7.30 22.35 -2.56
CA ARG A 431 -7.89 21.92 -3.84
C ARG A 431 -8.85 20.76 -3.63
N HIS A 432 -9.95 20.77 -4.37
CA HIS A 432 -10.94 19.69 -4.42
C HIS A 432 -11.62 19.66 -5.79
N PRO A 433 -10.98 19.10 -6.83
CA PRO A 433 -11.63 18.93 -8.11
C PRO A 433 -12.87 18.04 -7.96
N LEU A 434 -14.03 18.57 -8.38
CA LEU A 434 -15.27 17.79 -8.40
C LEU A 434 -15.29 16.86 -9.63
N PRO A 435 -15.73 15.60 -9.49
CA PRO A 435 -15.89 14.69 -10.61
C PRO A 435 -17.00 15.14 -11.56
N VAL A 436 -16.93 14.68 -12.80
CA VAL A 436 -17.99 14.89 -13.80
C VAL A 436 -19.30 14.31 -13.28
N GLY A 437 -20.40 15.04 -13.49
CA GLY A 437 -21.73 14.68 -12.99
C GLY A 437 -22.10 15.34 -11.67
N LEU A 438 -21.15 16.02 -11.00
CA LEU A 438 -21.45 16.94 -9.89
C LEU A 438 -21.37 18.41 -10.35
N THR A 439 -22.34 19.22 -9.93
CA THR A 439 -22.34 20.67 -10.15
C THR A 439 -22.02 21.39 -8.85
N PHE A 440 -21.05 22.31 -8.87
CA PHE A 440 -20.68 23.10 -7.70
C PHE A 440 -21.86 23.93 -7.18
N GLY A 441 -22.17 23.78 -5.88
CA GLY A 441 -23.21 24.52 -5.18
C GLY A 441 -22.66 25.67 -4.32
N GLY A 442 -21.50 25.49 -3.71
CA GLY A 442 -20.88 26.51 -2.86
C GLY A 442 -19.71 26.00 -2.04
N ILE A 443 -19.02 26.94 -1.39
CA ILE A 443 -17.93 26.64 -0.46
C ILE A 443 -18.03 27.54 0.78
N ALA A 444 -17.73 27.00 1.96
CA ALA A 444 -17.54 27.76 3.17
C ALA A 444 -16.19 27.41 3.82
N VAL A 445 -15.53 28.42 4.40
CA VAL A 445 -14.29 28.24 5.17
C VAL A 445 -14.57 28.64 6.61
N ASN A 446 -14.30 27.76 7.56
CA ASN A 446 -14.62 27.94 8.98
C ASN A 446 -16.11 28.31 9.21
N GLY A 447 -17.00 27.70 8.43
CA GLY A 447 -18.44 27.95 8.45
C GLY A 447 -18.88 29.27 7.79
N ALA A 448 -17.96 30.11 7.30
CA ALA A 448 -18.28 31.34 6.59
C ALA A 448 -18.38 31.08 5.08
N PRO A 449 -19.55 31.32 4.44
CA PRO A 449 -19.71 31.13 3.00
C PRO A 449 -18.82 32.08 2.18
N ARG A 450 -18.23 31.56 1.11
CA ARG A 450 -17.33 32.28 0.18
C ARG A 450 -17.94 32.32 -1.22
N ALA A 451 -18.91 33.21 -1.40
CA ALA A 451 -19.64 33.40 -2.66
C ALA A 451 -18.78 33.99 -3.80
N ASP A 452 -17.56 34.43 -3.50
CA ASP A 452 -16.56 34.90 -4.46
C ASP A 452 -15.83 33.76 -5.19
N LEU A 453 -15.96 32.51 -4.71
CA LEU A 453 -15.29 31.34 -5.25
C LEU A 453 -16.22 30.51 -6.14
N THR A 454 -15.61 29.80 -7.10
CA THR A 454 -16.28 29.01 -8.14
C THR A 454 -15.67 27.62 -8.25
N ALA A 455 -16.22 26.78 -9.12
CA ALA A 455 -15.69 25.44 -9.38
C ALA A 455 -14.24 25.45 -9.90
N SER A 456 -13.82 26.46 -10.66
CA SER A 456 -12.43 26.56 -11.14
C SER A 456 -11.45 26.84 -10.01
N ASP A 457 -11.87 27.60 -8.98
CA ASP A 457 -11.01 27.89 -7.83
C ASP A 457 -10.73 26.63 -7.00
N LEU A 458 -11.63 25.63 -7.01
CA LEU A 458 -11.37 24.33 -6.39
C LEU A 458 -10.28 23.52 -7.12
N VAL A 459 -10.03 23.81 -8.39
CA VAL A 459 -8.96 23.19 -9.18
C VAL A 459 -7.68 24.03 -9.06
N ASP A 460 -7.80 25.35 -9.22
CA ASP A 460 -6.68 26.31 -9.20
C ASP A 460 -6.12 26.57 -7.81
N GLY A 461 -6.91 26.35 -6.76
CA GLY A 461 -6.52 26.43 -5.36
C GLY A 461 -7.22 27.55 -4.60
N VAL A 462 -7.76 27.21 -3.43
CA VAL A 462 -8.38 28.13 -2.48
C VAL A 462 -7.39 28.45 -1.36
N ALA A 463 -6.91 29.68 -1.31
CA ALA A 463 -6.03 30.13 -0.23
C ALA A 463 -6.77 30.16 1.13
N LEU A 464 -6.29 29.36 2.08
CA LEU A 464 -6.76 29.32 3.47
C LEU A 464 -5.92 30.20 4.40
N GLY A 465 -4.71 30.59 3.97
CA GLY A 465 -3.81 31.45 4.75
C GLY A 465 -2.90 30.63 5.66
N THR A 466 -2.73 31.07 6.90
CA THR A 466 -1.89 30.36 7.88
C THR A 466 -2.74 29.50 8.79
N VAL A 467 -2.38 28.22 8.95
CA VAL A 467 -2.91 27.34 10.01
C VAL A 467 -1.83 27.21 11.08
N ALA A 468 -1.98 27.99 12.15
CA ALA A 468 -1.01 28.06 13.23
C ALA A 468 -0.80 26.69 13.89
N ALA A 469 0.36 26.49 14.54
CA ALA A 469 0.60 25.32 15.39
C ALA A 469 -0.50 25.15 16.46
N GLY A 470 -1.04 23.94 16.59
CA GLY A 470 -2.22 23.63 17.41
C GLY A 470 -3.55 24.20 16.90
N GLY A 471 -3.53 24.90 15.77
CA GLY A 471 -4.70 25.53 15.15
C GLY A 471 -5.52 24.56 14.31
N GLU A 472 -6.65 25.07 13.83
CA GLU A 472 -7.54 24.31 12.95
C GLU A 472 -8.20 25.23 11.92
N THR A 473 -8.44 24.70 10.72
CA THR A 473 -9.33 25.32 9.73
C THR A 473 -10.24 24.26 9.11
N SER A 474 -11.46 24.63 8.72
CA SER A 474 -12.37 23.73 8.01
C SER A 474 -12.83 24.31 6.68
N VAL A 475 -13.11 23.43 5.72
CA VAL A 475 -13.68 23.75 4.42
C VAL A 475 -14.88 22.84 4.20
N SER A 476 -16.04 23.39 3.84
CA SER A 476 -17.16 22.61 3.34
C SER A 476 -17.46 23.00 1.90
N VAL A 477 -17.66 22.01 1.04
CA VAL A 477 -18.00 22.17 -0.38
C VAL A 477 -19.33 21.50 -0.62
N THR A 478 -20.33 22.24 -1.09
CA THR A 478 -21.61 21.67 -1.52
C THR A 478 -21.61 21.48 -3.02
N ALA A 479 -22.19 20.38 -3.48
CA ALA A 479 -22.43 20.09 -4.88
C ALA A 479 -23.79 19.43 -5.07
N THR A 480 -24.30 19.45 -6.30
CA THR A 480 -25.55 18.79 -6.69
C THR A 480 -25.24 17.68 -7.69
N LEU A 481 -25.84 16.51 -7.51
CA LEU A 481 -25.77 15.40 -8.46
C LEU A 481 -26.56 15.80 -9.71
N ALA A 482 -25.87 16.11 -10.80
CA ALA A 482 -26.50 16.57 -12.04
C ALA A 482 -26.79 15.44 -13.02
N ALA A 483 -25.93 14.41 -13.05
CA ALA A 483 -26.13 13.24 -13.89
C ALA A 483 -25.33 12.06 -13.35
N ILE A 484 -25.98 10.90 -13.26
CA ILE A 484 -25.34 9.63 -12.95
C ILE A 484 -24.59 9.14 -14.20
N PRO A 485 -23.33 8.68 -14.09
CA PRO A 485 -22.62 8.09 -15.22
C PRO A 485 -23.44 6.99 -15.88
N ALA A 486 -23.52 7.01 -17.21
CA ALA A 486 -24.24 5.98 -17.96
C ALA A 486 -23.48 4.64 -17.94
N SER A 487 -24.20 3.53 -17.95
CA SER A 487 -23.63 2.19 -18.12
C SER A 487 -22.78 2.10 -19.39
N PRO A 488 -21.60 1.45 -19.36
CA PRO A 488 -21.11 0.53 -18.32
C PRO A 488 -20.22 1.17 -17.22
N ALA A 489 -20.17 2.51 -17.10
CA ALA A 489 -19.41 3.13 -16.01
C ALA A 489 -20.09 2.90 -14.66
N ASP A 490 -19.31 2.84 -13.58
CA ASP A 490 -19.85 2.73 -12.21
C ASP A 490 -20.72 3.94 -11.87
N ALA A 491 -21.88 3.73 -11.24
CA ALA A 491 -22.76 4.79 -10.74
C ALA A 491 -22.22 5.39 -9.43
N GLN A 492 -21.00 5.91 -9.46
CA GLN A 492 -20.34 6.52 -8.30
C GLN A 492 -19.46 7.71 -8.70
N PHE A 493 -19.21 8.58 -7.73
CA PHE A 493 -18.44 9.81 -7.88
C PHE A 493 -17.33 9.82 -6.84
N SER A 494 -16.08 9.63 -7.29
CA SER A 494 -14.91 9.62 -6.42
C SER A 494 -14.16 10.95 -6.49
N SER A 495 -13.79 11.50 -5.34
CA SER A 495 -13.02 12.75 -5.22
C SER A 495 -12.14 12.74 -3.98
N ARG A 496 -11.12 13.60 -3.94
CA ARG A 496 -10.31 13.81 -2.73
C ARG A 496 -9.96 15.28 -2.59
N GLY A 497 -9.90 15.75 -1.34
CA GLY A 497 -9.28 17.03 -1.02
C GLY A 497 -7.75 16.89 -1.04
N SER A 498 -7.06 17.99 -1.33
CA SER A 498 -5.61 18.09 -1.18
C SER A 498 -5.25 19.50 -0.69
N VAL A 499 -4.13 19.60 0.01
CA VAL A 499 -3.62 20.85 0.53
C VAL A 499 -2.12 20.94 0.27
N GLU A 500 -1.70 22.09 -0.24
CA GLU A 500 -0.30 22.46 -0.40
C GLU A 500 -0.02 23.54 0.66
N TYR A 501 1.14 23.49 1.30
CA TYR A 501 1.53 24.50 2.28
C TYR A 501 3.05 24.65 2.34
N ASP A 502 3.48 25.80 2.86
CA ASP A 502 4.87 26.07 3.15
C ASP A 502 5.09 26.14 4.66
N TYR A 503 6.28 25.78 5.14
CA TYR A 503 6.65 26.04 6.52
C TYR A 503 8.15 26.33 6.66
N ARG A 504 8.55 26.80 7.84
CA ARG A 504 9.95 27.00 8.19
C ARG A 504 10.26 26.27 9.48
N SER A 505 11.31 25.46 9.46
CA SER A 505 11.76 24.79 10.67
C SER A 505 12.42 25.77 11.63
N CYS A 506 13.46 26.48 11.19
CA CYS A 506 14.00 27.61 11.93
C CYS A 506 13.46 28.95 11.45
N ALA A 507 13.40 29.92 12.37
CA ALA A 507 13.15 31.30 12.02
C ALA A 507 14.24 31.83 11.07
N GLY A 508 13.84 32.20 9.85
CA GLY A 508 14.74 32.73 8.82
C GLY A 508 15.28 31.69 7.83
N ASP A 509 14.97 30.40 8.02
CA ASP A 509 15.28 29.38 7.03
C ASP A 509 14.45 29.54 5.74
N PRO A 510 14.91 28.95 4.62
CA PRO A 510 14.09 28.76 3.44
C PRO A 510 12.79 28.02 3.79
N TYR A 511 11.74 28.29 3.03
CA TYR A 511 10.51 27.54 3.13
C TYR A 511 10.71 26.11 2.62
N VAL A 512 10.16 25.16 3.37
CA VAL A 512 9.93 23.78 2.92
C VAL A 512 8.50 23.73 2.38
N HIS A 513 8.34 23.23 1.16
CA HIS A 513 7.05 23.06 0.51
C HIS A 513 6.58 21.62 0.70
N THR A 514 5.31 21.44 1.07
CA THR A 514 4.72 20.13 1.34
C THR A 514 3.33 20.03 0.72
N ASP A 515 3.06 18.85 0.14
CA ASP A 515 1.76 18.46 -0.40
C ASP A 515 1.14 17.37 0.45
N LEU A 516 -0.12 17.56 0.85
CA LEU A 516 -0.91 16.58 1.58
C LEU A 516 -2.15 16.22 0.77
N SER A 517 -2.34 14.93 0.51
CA SER A 517 -3.54 14.42 -0.12
C SER A 517 -4.43 13.70 0.86
N GLY A 518 -5.72 13.90 0.64
CA GLY A 518 -6.75 13.30 1.43
C GLY A 518 -7.12 11.85 1.10
N ASN A 519 -7.91 11.27 2.00
CA ASN A 519 -8.72 10.08 1.74
C ASN A 519 -9.63 10.28 0.51
N LEU A 520 -9.88 9.17 -0.18
CA LEU A 520 -10.84 9.14 -1.27
C LEU A 520 -12.25 9.14 -0.69
N LEU A 521 -13.05 10.13 -1.09
CA LEU A 521 -14.47 10.24 -0.78
C LEU A 521 -15.29 9.73 -1.98
N VAL A 522 -16.31 8.91 -1.70
CA VAL A 522 -17.14 8.29 -2.73
C VAL A 522 -18.60 8.57 -2.43
N VAL A 523 -19.32 9.14 -3.41
CA VAL A 523 -20.79 9.19 -3.43
C VAL A 523 -21.27 8.11 -4.38
N ARG A 524 -22.16 7.23 -3.93
CA ARG A 524 -22.78 6.17 -4.74
C ARG A 524 -24.18 6.60 -5.15
N ALA A 525 -24.68 6.08 -6.26
CA ALA A 525 -26.04 6.33 -6.71
C ALA A 525 -26.70 5.02 -7.17
N PRO A 526 -28.01 4.82 -6.92
CA PRO A 526 -28.76 3.79 -7.62
C PRO A 526 -28.89 4.18 -9.10
N ARG A 527 -29.08 3.20 -9.97
CA ARG A 527 -29.32 3.44 -11.40
C ARG A 527 -30.29 2.39 -11.91
N LEU A 528 -31.52 2.80 -12.17
CA LEU A 528 -32.53 1.92 -12.72
C LEU A 528 -32.41 1.89 -14.25
N GLU A 529 -32.41 0.67 -14.80
CA GLU A 529 -32.45 0.39 -16.23
C GLU A 529 -33.62 -0.56 -16.46
N SER A 530 -34.67 -0.05 -17.08
CA SER A 530 -35.96 -0.73 -17.16
C SER A 530 -36.22 -1.26 -18.57
N THR A 531 -36.87 -2.43 -18.66
CA THR A 531 -37.32 -3.02 -19.92
C THR A 531 -38.77 -3.48 -19.81
N ILE A 532 -39.58 -3.21 -20.84
CA ILE A 532 -41.00 -3.59 -20.88
C ILE A 532 -41.31 -4.42 -22.13
N SER A 533 -42.13 -5.46 -22.00
CA SER A 533 -42.50 -6.38 -23.08
C SER A 533 -43.93 -6.91 -22.93
N ALA A 534 -44.51 -7.46 -24.00
CA ALA A 534 -45.80 -8.14 -24.00
C ALA A 534 -45.72 -9.55 -24.61
N ASP A 535 -46.52 -10.47 -24.07
CA ASP A 535 -46.71 -11.83 -24.56
C ASP A 535 -48.22 -12.19 -24.63
N PRO A 536 -48.79 -12.52 -25.81
CA PRO A 536 -48.13 -12.55 -27.11
C PRO A 536 -47.63 -11.16 -27.52
N ALA A 537 -46.53 -11.14 -28.27
CA ALA A 537 -46.08 -9.93 -28.93
C ALA A 537 -47.12 -9.46 -29.96
N THR A 538 -47.09 -8.17 -30.29
CA THR A 538 -48.03 -7.56 -31.24
C THR A 538 -47.98 -8.20 -32.63
N PRO A 539 -49.10 -8.25 -33.37
CA PRO A 539 -50.36 -7.56 -33.08
C PRO A 539 -51.37 -8.42 -32.30
N ILE A 540 -52.32 -7.77 -31.61
CA ILE A 540 -53.31 -8.39 -30.70
C ILE A 540 -54.72 -8.07 -31.22
N ALA A 541 -55.59 -9.08 -31.32
CA ALA A 541 -56.97 -8.90 -31.76
C ALA A 541 -57.85 -8.27 -30.66
N PRO A 542 -58.93 -7.54 -31.02
CA PRO A 542 -59.96 -7.15 -30.05
C PRO A 542 -60.51 -8.36 -29.28
N GLY A 543 -60.67 -8.24 -27.96
CA GLY A 543 -61.05 -9.33 -27.04
C GLY A 543 -59.90 -10.24 -26.61
N ALA A 544 -58.75 -10.20 -27.27
CA ALA A 544 -57.57 -10.95 -26.85
C ALA A 544 -56.80 -10.23 -25.75
N SER A 545 -56.02 -11.00 -24.98
CA SER A 545 -55.23 -10.51 -23.86
C SER A 545 -53.73 -10.68 -24.08
N ALA A 546 -52.94 -9.79 -23.47
CA ALA A 546 -51.49 -9.88 -23.43
C ALA A 546 -50.97 -9.68 -22.01
N ARG A 547 -50.01 -10.53 -21.63
CA ARG A 547 -49.22 -10.40 -20.41
C ARG A 547 -48.13 -9.36 -20.65
N VAL A 548 -48.19 -8.26 -19.93
CA VAL A 548 -47.13 -7.24 -19.88
C VAL A 548 -46.13 -7.64 -18.79
N ARG A 549 -44.84 -7.62 -19.13
CA ARG A 549 -43.73 -7.85 -18.19
C ARG A 549 -42.80 -6.64 -18.22
N LEU A 550 -42.64 -5.99 -17.07
CA LEU A 550 -41.70 -4.91 -16.81
C LEU A 550 -40.58 -5.44 -15.89
N GLU A 551 -39.34 -5.36 -16.32
CA GLU A 551 -38.15 -5.70 -15.52
C GLU A 551 -37.35 -4.42 -15.25
N VAL A 552 -37.24 -4.06 -13.97
CA VAL A 552 -36.52 -2.88 -13.48
C VAL A 552 -35.24 -3.36 -12.81
N ALA A 553 -34.09 -3.22 -13.49
CA ALA A 553 -32.79 -3.63 -12.94
C ALA A 553 -32.08 -2.44 -12.30
N ASN A 554 -31.56 -2.60 -11.08
CA ASN A 554 -30.67 -1.61 -10.48
C ASN A 554 -29.21 -1.95 -10.84
N THR A 555 -28.66 -1.29 -11.84
CA THR A 555 -27.25 -1.42 -12.25
C THR A 555 -26.33 -0.41 -11.54
N GLY A 556 -26.85 0.28 -10.52
CA GLY A 556 -26.14 1.28 -9.75
C GLY A 556 -25.21 0.71 -8.67
N ALA A 557 -24.55 1.61 -7.94
CA ALA A 557 -23.62 1.27 -6.86
C ALA A 557 -24.26 1.36 -5.46
N ALA A 558 -25.55 1.68 -5.38
CA ALA A 558 -26.32 1.75 -4.15
C ALA A 558 -27.75 1.24 -4.35
N ASP A 559 -28.38 0.85 -3.26
CA ASP A 559 -29.79 0.46 -3.22
C ASP A 559 -30.67 1.71 -3.45
N THR A 560 -31.83 1.55 -4.07
CA THR A 560 -32.81 2.65 -4.15
C THR A 560 -33.41 2.92 -2.78
N ALA A 561 -33.83 4.16 -2.54
CA ALA A 561 -34.52 4.56 -1.32
C ALA A 561 -35.86 5.23 -1.64
N GLY A 562 -36.90 4.42 -1.87
CA GLY A 562 -38.24 4.92 -2.17
C GLY A 562 -38.66 4.72 -3.63
N ALA A 563 -38.07 3.76 -4.34
CA ALA A 563 -38.41 3.49 -5.73
C ALA A 563 -39.91 3.19 -5.92
N THR A 564 -40.52 3.80 -6.93
CA THR A 564 -41.94 3.62 -7.24
C THR A 564 -42.16 3.31 -8.71
N LEU A 565 -43.30 2.67 -8.98
CA LEU A 565 -43.82 2.41 -10.31
C LEU A 565 -45.23 2.99 -10.44
N ALA A 566 -45.48 3.71 -11.53
CA ALA A 566 -46.83 3.97 -12.02
C ALA A 566 -46.96 3.43 -13.45
N VAL A 567 -48.14 2.94 -13.84
CA VAL A 567 -48.42 2.44 -15.18
C VAL A 567 -49.68 3.11 -15.70
N ASP A 568 -49.54 3.78 -16.84
CA ASP A 568 -50.65 4.34 -17.60
C ASP A 568 -51.12 3.33 -18.64
N VAL A 569 -52.38 2.88 -18.49
CA VAL A 569 -53.06 1.99 -19.45
C VAL A 569 -54.02 2.86 -20.27
N PRO A 570 -53.80 3.02 -21.58
CA PRO A 570 -54.60 3.91 -22.41
C PRO A 570 -56.02 3.35 -22.66
N ASP A 571 -56.94 4.25 -23.02
CA ASP A 571 -58.28 3.87 -23.50
C ASP A 571 -58.20 2.83 -24.63
N GLY A 572 -59.05 1.80 -24.58
CA GLY A 572 -59.03 0.65 -25.50
C GLY A 572 -58.29 -0.57 -24.97
N LEU A 573 -57.60 -0.43 -23.82
CA LEU A 573 -57.09 -1.55 -23.03
C LEU A 573 -57.75 -1.58 -21.64
N SER A 574 -58.12 -2.77 -21.20
CA SER A 574 -58.62 -3.02 -19.85
C SER A 574 -57.63 -3.88 -19.06
N TYR A 575 -57.32 -3.48 -17.83
CA TYR A 575 -56.57 -4.32 -16.88
C TYR A 575 -57.42 -5.51 -16.41
N ARG A 576 -56.86 -6.72 -16.42
CA ARG A 576 -57.49 -7.90 -15.81
C ARG A 576 -57.14 -8.00 -14.32
N ALA A 577 -58.13 -7.77 -13.46
CA ALA A 577 -58.00 -7.88 -12.00
C ALA A 577 -57.45 -9.25 -11.55
N GLY A 578 -56.59 -9.23 -10.53
CA GLY A 578 -55.99 -10.41 -9.91
C GLY A 578 -54.78 -10.99 -10.66
N THR A 579 -54.32 -10.31 -11.72
CA THR A 579 -53.22 -10.81 -12.57
C THR A 579 -51.86 -10.21 -12.24
N THR A 580 -51.79 -9.18 -11.38
CA THR A 580 -50.53 -8.52 -11.06
C THR A 580 -49.64 -9.39 -10.18
N THR A 581 -48.36 -9.52 -10.56
CA THR A 581 -47.32 -10.14 -9.74
C THR A 581 -46.11 -9.22 -9.62
N LEU A 582 -45.38 -9.36 -8.51
CA LEU A 582 -44.08 -8.74 -8.27
C LEU A 582 -43.10 -9.85 -7.87
N ASP A 583 -42.04 -10.02 -8.66
CA ASP A 583 -41.06 -11.11 -8.55
C ASP A 583 -41.70 -12.51 -8.50
N GLY A 584 -42.79 -12.69 -9.26
CA GLY A 584 -43.56 -13.94 -9.34
C GLY A 584 -44.52 -14.18 -8.16
N GLY A 585 -44.49 -13.34 -7.12
CA GLY A 585 -45.46 -13.35 -6.03
C GLY A 585 -46.71 -12.54 -6.39
N PRO A 586 -47.93 -12.99 -6.03
CA PRO A 586 -49.16 -12.24 -6.32
C PRO A 586 -49.21 -10.91 -5.57
N LEU A 587 -49.59 -9.84 -6.27
CA LEU A 587 -49.80 -8.51 -5.70
C LEU A 587 -51.30 -8.17 -5.72
N ALA A 588 -51.84 -7.74 -4.58
CA ALA A 588 -53.27 -7.46 -4.46
C ALA A 588 -53.69 -6.19 -5.22
N ASP A 589 -54.84 -6.27 -5.89
CA ASP A 589 -55.46 -5.13 -6.58
C ASP A 589 -55.87 -4.00 -5.63
N GLY A 590 -56.00 -2.80 -6.22
CA GLY A 590 -56.61 -1.65 -5.60
C GLY A 590 -58.12 -1.82 -5.36
N ALA A 591 -58.72 -0.83 -4.69
CA ALA A 591 -60.15 -0.84 -4.38
C ALA A 591 -60.99 -0.97 -5.66
N GLY A 592 -61.90 -1.96 -5.69
CA GLY A 592 -62.75 -2.20 -6.86
C GLY A 592 -62.08 -3.00 -7.99
N GLY A 593 -60.93 -3.62 -7.75
CA GLY A 593 -60.20 -4.40 -8.77
C GLY A 593 -59.29 -3.55 -9.66
N ALA A 594 -58.94 -2.34 -9.23
CA ALA A 594 -58.06 -1.44 -9.95
C ALA A 594 -56.61 -1.95 -9.99
N MET A 595 -55.87 -1.59 -11.04
CA MET A 595 -54.46 -1.93 -11.18
C MET A 595 -53.65 -1.39 -9.98
N PRO A 596 -52.79 -2.20 -9.32
CA PRO A 596 -51.99 -1.76 -8.18
C PRO A 596 -51.09 -0.54 -8.47
N PHE A 597 -50.67 -0.38 -9.72
CA PHE A 597 -49.77 0.68 -10.19
C PHE A 597 -50.48 1.77 -11.01
N GLU A 598 -51.82 1.87 -10.97
CA GLU A 598 -52.56 2.99 -11.60
C GLU A 598 -52.07 4.35 -11.06
N THR A 599 -51.61 4.37 -9.81
CA THR A 599 -50.86 5.46 -9.20
C THR A 599 -49.51 4.96 -8.69
N ALA A 600 -48.54 5.86 -8.60
CA ALA A 600 -47.19 5.55 -8.11
C ALA A 600 -47.22 4.77 -6.79
N SER A 601 -46.70 3.56 -6.83
CA SER A 601 -46.62 2.64 -5.69
C SER A 601 -45.23 2.05 -5.58
N ALA A 602 -44.79 1.77 -4.35
CA ALA A 602 -43.44 1.27 -4.09
C ALA A 602 -43.20 -0.09 -4.76
N ILE A 603 -42.02 -0.24 -5.36
CA ILE A 603 -41.51 -1.51 -5.88
C ILE A 603 -40.25 -1.90 -5.13
N GLN A 604 -39.92 -3.19 -5.13
CA GLN A 604 -38.75 -3.71 -4.45
C GLN A 604 -38.19 -4.93 -5.17
N SER A 605 -36.92 -5.21 -4.91
CA SER A 605 -36.35 -6.52 -5.23
C SER A 605 -36.84 -7.59 -4.25
N ALA A 606 -36.74 -8.87 -4.62
CA ALA A 606 -37.24 -10.00 -3.83
C ALA A 606 -36.79 -10.05 -2.36
N ALA A 607 -35.64 -9.47 -2.02
CA ALA A 607 -35.10 -9.40 -0.66
C ALA A 607 -35.19 -8.00 -0.02
N GLY A 608 -35.65 -6.98 -0.76
CA GLY A 608 -35.70 -5.58 -0.33
C GLY A 608 -36.99 -5.21 0.41
N ALA A 609 -36.93 -4.13 1.20
CA ALA A 609 -38.14 -3.49 1.71
C ALA A 609 -38.89 -2.73 0.59
N PRO A 610 -40.18 -2.40 0.75
CA PRO A 610 -40.89 -1.58 -0.24
C PRO A 610 -40.14 -0.28 -0.56
N GLY A 611 -39.81 -0.06 -1.83
CA GLY A 611 -39.01 1.07 -2.31
C GLY A 611 -37.51 0.78 -2.47
N GLU A 612 -37.07 -0.44 -2.15
CA GLU A 612 -35.67 -0.85 -2.16
C GLU A 612 -35.42 -1.95 -3.21
N ILE A 613 -34.80 -1.56 -4.32
CA ILE A 613 -34.19 -2.45 -5.30
C ILE A 613 -32.70 -2.45 -4.99
N ALA A 614 -32.20 -3.57 -4.44
CA ALA A 614 -30.80 -3.69 -4.06
C ALA A 614 -29.86 -3.46 -5.27
N ALA A 615 -28.66 -2.95 -5.04
CA ALA A 615 -27.65 -2.79 -6.08
C ALA A 615 -27.33 -4.16 -6.73
N GLY A 616 -27.42 -4.24 -8.05
CA GLY A 616 -27.31 -5.47 -8.83
C GLY A 616 -28.56 -6.37 -8.78
N GLY A 617 -29.60 -5.98 -8.05
CA GLY A 617 -30.90 -6.64 -8.02
C GLY A 617 -31.87 -6.11 -9.08
N SER A 618 -33.04 -6.72 -9.16
CA SER A 618 -34.12 -6.33 -10.06
C SER A 618 -35.49 -6.51 -9.40
N ALA A 619 -36.48 -5.78 -9.90
CA ALA A 619 -37.90 -5.98 -9.62
C ALA A 619 -38.63 -6.32 -10.93
N ALA A 620 -39.32 -7.45 -10.97
CA ALA A 620 -40.10 -7.88 -12.13
C ALA A 620 -41.60 -7.77 -11.84
N VAL A 621 -42.29 -6.87 -12.55
CA VAL A 621 -43.74 -6.69 -12.46
C VAL A 621 -44.41 -7.29 -13.69
N GLU A 622 -45.39 -8.17 -13.48
CA GLU A 622 -46.23 -8.70 -14.56
C GLU A 622 -47.71 -8.43 -14.31
N PHE A 623 -48.48 -8.16 -15.36
CA PHE A 623 -49.94 -8.06 -15.32
C PHE A 623 -50.54 -8.36 -16.69
N VAL A 624 -51.84 -8.62 -16.76
CA VAL A 624 -52.53 -8.87 -18.04
C VAL A 624 -53.41 -7.68 -18.41
N VAL A 625 -53.30 -7.25 -19.66
CA VAL A 625 -54.23 -6.32 -20.30
C VAL A 625 -55.03 -7.04 -21.37
N GLU A 626 -56.26 -6.60 -21.59
CA GLU A 626 -57.16 -7.08 -22.64
C GLU A 626 -57.47 -5.93 -23.60
N VAL A 627 -57.47 -6.21 -24.91
CA VAL A 627 -57.92 -5.24 -25.91
C VAL A 627 -59.45 -5.22 -25.87
N ASP A 628 -60.05 -4.07 -25.59
CA ASP A 628 -61.51 -3.99 -25.53
C ASP A 628 -62.12 -4.38 -26.90
N ALA A 629 -63.20 -5.15 -26.93
CA ALA A 629 -63.80 -5.71 -28.15
C ALA A 629 -64.18 -4.66 -29.22
N GLY A 630 -64.39 -3.40 -28.82
CA GLY A 630 -64.73 -2.28 -29.72
C GLY A 630 -63.54 -1.41 -30.16
N THR A 631 -62.30 -1.80 -29.81
CA THR A 631 -61.11 -1.02 -30.09
C THR A 631 -60.77 -1.03 -31.57
N ALA A 632 -60.61 0.16 -32.16
CA ALA A 632 -60.25 0.30 -33.56
C ALA A 632 -58.80 -0.15 -33.81
N PRO A 633 -58.47 -0.66 -35.02
CA PRO A 633 -57.10 -1.04 -35.35
C PRO A 633 -56.16 0.16 -35.25
N GLY A 634 -55.00 -0.04 -34.62
CA GLY A 634 -54.09 1.05 -34.30
C GLY A 634 -53.02 0.67 -33.27
N GLU A 635 -52.26 1.66 -32.83
CA GLU A 635 -51.23 1.50 -31.81
C GLU A 635 -51.73 2.09 -30.48
N LEU A 636 -51.70 1.28 -29.42
CA LEU A 636 -51.97 1.67 -28.05
C LEU A 636 -50.67 1.60 -27.25
N VAL A 637 -50.34 2.62 -26.47
CA VAL A 637 -49.06 2.69 -25.75
C VAL A 637 -49.30 2.58 -24.26
N VAL A 638 -48.90 1.47 -23.66
CA VAL A 638 -48.81 1.33 -22.20
C VAL A 638 -47.53 2.01 -21.76
N THR A 639 -47.58 2.95 -20.82
CA THR A 639 -46.39 3.68 -20.36
C THR A 639 -46.13 3.39 -18.89
N ALA A 640 -44.98 2.79 -18.57
CA ALA A 640 -44.52 2.67 -17.21
C ALA A 640 -43.63 3.87 -16.83
N PHE A 641 -43.83 4.41 -15.63
CA PHE A 641 -43.04 5.48 -15.03
C PHE A 641 -42.31 4.89 -13.83
N VAL A 642 -41.01 4.68 -13.97
CA VAL A 642 -40.14 4.09 -12.94
C VAL A 642 -39.35 5.19 -12.28
N ASP A 643 -39.62 5.46 -11.01
CA ASP A 643 -38.95 6.52 -10.25
C ASP A 643 -38.00 5.91 -9.22
N PRO A 644 -36.68 6.22 -9.25
CA PRO A 644 -35.72 5.66 -8.29
C PRO A 644 -35.86 6.19 -6.86
N ASP A 645 -36.40 7.39 -6.66
CA ASP A 645 -36.55 8.03 -5.33
C ASP A 645 -38.02 8.38 -4.98
N GLY A 646 -38.92 8.11 -5.93
CA GLY A 646 -40.37 8.17 -5.80
C GLY A 646 -40.94 9.58 -5.84
N GLY A 647 -40.68 10.37 -4.81
CA GLY A 647 -41.14 11.76 -4.71
C GLY A 647 -40.00 12.75 -4.53
N GLY A 648 -38.76 12.28 -4.71
CA GLY A 648 -37.56 13.08 -4.59
C GLY A 648 -37.30 13.89 -5.86
N PRO A 649 -36.08 14.45 -5.98
CA PRO A 649 -35.74 15.30 -7.10
C PRO A 649 -35.40 14.54 -8.40
N ALA A 650 -35.17 13.22 -8.34
CA ALA A 650 -34.89 12.44 -9.54
C ALA A 650 -36.13 12.35 -10.44
N PRO A 651 -35.98 12.53 -11.76
CA PRO A 651 -37.10 12.31 -12.67
C PRO A 651 -37.37 10.81 -12.85
N ALA A 652 -38.65 10.45 -12.92
CA ALA A 652 -39.06 9.12 -13.34
C ALA A 652 -38.61 8.81 -14.79
N GLU A 653 -38.16 7.57 -15.00
CA GLU A 653 -37.89 6.97 -16.30
C GLU A 653 -39.22 6.58 -16.98
N GLU A 654 -39.46 7.09 -18.20
CA GLU A 654 -40.61 6.69 -19.02
C GLU A 654 -40.25 5.48 -19.90
N VAL A 655 -40.99 4.38 -19.75
CA VAL A 655 -40.75 3.09 -20.41
C VAL A 655 -42.00 2.70 -21.21
N PRO A 656 -42.11 3.14 -22.48
CA PRO A 656 -43.30 2.89 -23.30
C PRO A 656 -43.28 1.49 -23.94
N LEU A 657 -44.45 0.85 -23.99
CA LEU A 657 -44.73 -0.38 -24.71
C LEU A 657 -45.83 -0.14 -25.74
N ALA A 658 -45.48 -0.24 -27.02
CA ALA A 658 -46.44 -0.16 -28.12
C ALA A 658 -47.13 -1.50 -28.35
N LEU A 659 -48.46 -1.52 -28.25
CA LEU A 659 -49.34 -2.63 -28.59
C LEU A 659 -50.11 -2.33 -29.88
N THR A 660 -49.88 -3.10 -30.95
CA THR A 660 -50.61 -2.96 -32.21
C THR A 660 -51.87 -3.81 -32.18
N VAL A 661 -53.03 -3.19 -32.42
CA VAL A 661 -54.34 -3.86 -32.52
C VAL A 661 -54.62 -4.20 -33.99
N THR A 662 -54.96 -5.46 -34.27
CA THR A 662 -55.33 -5.91 -35.64
C THR A 662 -56.73 -5.45 -36.05
N GLU A 663 -56.99 -5.43 -37.35
CA GLU A 663 -58.35 -5.39 -37.88
C GLU A 663 -59.12 -6.64 -37.40
N PRO A 664 -60.34 -6.51 -36.85
CA PRO A 664 -61.19 -7.68 -36.66
C PRO A 664 -61.38 -8.38 -38.02
N PRO A 665 -61.39 -9.72 -38.09
CA PRO A 665 -61.61 -10.42 -39.34
C PRO A 665 -62.91 -9.91 -39.96
N ALA A 666 -62.84 -9.52 -41.24
CA ALA A 666 -63.88 -8.71 -41.89
C ALA A 666 -65.21 -9.45 -42.13
N ALA A 667 -65.35 -10.68 -41.63
CA ALA A 667 -66.40 -11.63 -41.98
C ALA A 667 -67.08 -12.33 -40.78
N CYS A 668 -66.65 -12.06 -39.54
CA CYS A 668 -67.18 -12.79 -38.39
C CYS A 668 -68.73 -12.79 -38.30
N GLY A 669 -69.29 -14.00 -38.25
CA GLY A 669 -70.73 -14.27 -38.24
C GLY A 669 -71.34 -14.48 -39.63
N ASP A 670 -70.54 -14.85 -40.63
CA ASP A 670 -71.03 -15.12 -41.99
C ASP A 670 -71.22 -16.62 -42.30
N GLY A 671 -70.87 -17.47 -41.36
CA GLY A 671 -71.00 -18.92 -41.39
C GLY A 671 -69.85 -19.64 -42.09
N THR A 672 -68.75 -18.93 -42.40
CA THR A 672 -67.52 -19.52 -42.94
C THR A 672 -66.37 -19.28 -41.99
N LEU A 673 -65.49 -20.28 -41.83
CA LEU A 673 -64.34 -20.16 -40.91
C LEU A 673 -63.16 -19.61 -41.70
N ASP A 674 -63.01 -18.29 -41.71
CA ASP A 674 -61.99 -17.59 -42.49
C ASP A 674 -60.61 -17.60 -41.81
N ASP A 675 -59.56 -17.30 -42.58
CA ASP A 675 -58.18 -17.20 -42.07
C ASP A 675 -58.09 -16.13 -40.97
N GLY A 676 -58.02 -16.56 -39.70
CA GLY A 676 -57.95 -15.67 -38.52
C GLY A 676 -59.08 -15.87 -37.50
N GLU A 677 -60.07 -16.70 -37.80
CA GLU A 677 -61.19 -17.04 -36.92
C GLU A 677 -60.95 -18.39 -36.23
N GLU A 678 -61.29 -18.49 -34.94
CA GLU A 678 -61.28 -19.75 -34.17
C GLU A 678 -62.64 -20.46 -34.24
N CYS A 679 -63.71 -19.70 -34.49
CA CYS A 679 -65.07 -20.15 -34.74
C CYS A 679 -65.82 -19.14 -35.62
N ASP A 680 -66.88 -19.55 -36.29
CA ASP A 680 -67.90 -18.69 -36.91
C ASP A 680 -69.21 -19.48 -36.98
N ASP A 681 -70.15 -19.20 -36.07
CA ASP A 681 -71.44 -19.90 -35.96
C ASP A 681 -72.58 -19.25 -36.76
N GLY A 682 -72.24 -18.30 -37.63
CA GLY A 682 -73.16 -17.66 -38.56
C GLY A 682 -73.95 -16.49 -37.99
N ASP A 683 -73.58 -15.99 -36.80
CA ASP A 683 -73.97 -14.68 -36.32
C ASP A 683 -72.89 -14.03 -35.43
N SER A 684 -73.22 -12.93 -34.75
CA SER A 684 -72.28 -12.15 -33.94
C SER A 684 -72.80 -11.97 -32.51
N ASP A 685 -73.75 -12.80 -32.08
CA ASP A 685 -74.35 -12.73 -30.75
C ASP A 685 -73.43 -13.44 -29.75
N PRO A 686 -72.91 -12.76 -28.71
CA PRO A 686 -72.08 -13.41 -27.70
C PRO A 686 -72.88 -14.33 -26.76
N ASP A 687 -72.18 -15.16 -25.99
CA ASP A 687 -72.67 -16.14 -24.98
C ASP A 687 -73.29 -17.44 -25.53
N ASP A 688 -73.15 -17.75 -26.81
CA ASP A 688 -73.54 -19.03 -27.43
C ASP A 688 -72.37 -19.94 -27.83
N GLY A 689 -71.15 -19.46 -27.56
CA GLY A 689 -69.91 -20.19 -27.72
C GLY A 689 -68.97 -19.63 -28.79
N CYS A 690 -69.42 -18.73 -29.66
CA CYS A 690 -68.55 -17.97 -30.55
C CYS A 690 -68.70 -16.46 -30.33
N SER A 691 -67.61 -15.79 -29.95
CA SER A 691 -67.67 -14.36 -29.66
C SER A 691 -67.90 -13.53 -30.92
N SER A 692 -68.37 -12.29 -30.75
CA SER A 692 -68.49 -11.31 -31.85
C SER A 692 -67.18 -10.95 -32.58
N GLY A 693 -66.03 -11.48 -32.13
CA GLY A 693 -64.72 -11.41 -32.78
C GLY A 693 -64.23 -12.76 -33.32
N CYS A 694 -65.08 -13.78 -33.37
CA CYS A 694 -64.81 -15.12 -33.88
C CYS A 694 -63.73 -15.89 -33.12
N ALA A 695 -63.61 -15.60 -31.83
CA ALA A 695 -62.88 -16.41 -30.85
C ALA A 695 -63.83 -17.33 -30.08
N VAL A 696 -63.39 -18.55 -29.75
CA VAL A 696 -64.19 -19.51 -28.97
C VAL A 696 -64.36 -19.00 -27.54
N GLU A 697 -65.60 -18.93 -27.05
CA GLU A 697 -65.88 -18.43 -25.71
C GLU A 697 -65.49 -19.46 -24.63
N ASP A 698 -65.05 -18.95 -23.47
CA ASP A 698 -64.58 -19.78 -22.37
C ASP A 698 -65.66 -20.78 -21.90
N GLY A 699 -65.29 -22.07 -21.83
CA GLY A 699 -66.22 -23.14 -21.47
C GLY A 699 -67.03 -23.71 -22.63
N PHE A 700 -66.71 -23.34 -23.88
CA PHE A 700 -67.27 -23.94 -25.09
C PHE A 700 -66.21 -24.67 -25.92
N THR A 701 -66.67 -25.59 -26.77
CA THR A 701 -65.88 -26.22 -27.83
C THR A 701 -66.65 -26.09 -29.14
N CYS A 702 -66.03 -25.45 -30.12
CA CYS A 702 -66.63 -25.19 -31.43
C CYS A 702 -66.04 -26.15 -32.47
N SER A 703 -66.88 -26.66 -33.37
CA SER A 703 -66.43 -27.47 -34.50
C SER A 703 -67.37 -27.35 -35.69
N GLY A 704 -66.83 -27.49 -36.90
CA GLY A 704 -67.59 -27.40 -38.15
C GLY A 704 -67.46 -26.04 -38.85
N GLU A 705 -68.07 -25.94 -40.03
CA GLU A 705 -68.18 -24.72 -40.83
C GLU A 705 -69.60 -24.69 -41.46
N PRO A 706 -70.55 -23.90 -40.92
CA PRO A 706 -70.44 -23.01 -39.77
C PRO A 706 -70.09 -23.76 -38.48
N SER A 707 -69.37 -23.10 -37.58
CA SER A 707 -69.04 -23.60 -36.26
C SER A 707 -70.30 -23.90 -35.46
N THR A 708 -70.32 -25.04 -34.79
CA THR A 708 -71.35 -25.36 -33.79
C THR A 708 -70.66 -25.48 -32.44
N CYS A 709 -70.96 -24.55 -31.55
CA CYS A 709 -70.34 -24.47 -30.23
C CYS A 709 -71.20 -25.19 -29.19
N VAL A 710 -70.57 -26.04 -28.39
CA VAL A 710 -71.24 -26.75 -27.28
C VAL A 710 -70.48 -26.52 -25.99
N PRO A 711 -71.17 -26.34 -24.84
CA PRO A 711 -70.52 -26.23 -23.55
C PRO A 711 -69.64 -27.45 -23.29
N VAL A 712 -68.39 -27.24 -22.91
CA VAL A 712 -67.51 -28.31 -22.45
C VAL A 712 -68.16 -28.87 -21.19
N ALA A 713 -68.52 -30.15 -21.20
CA ALA A 713 -69.18 -30.77 -20.06
C ALA A 713 -68.28 -30.60 -18.83
N ALA A 714 -68.73 -29.81 -17.85
CA ALA A 714 -68.17 -29.86 -16.51
C ALA A 714 -68.28 -31.30 -16.05
N ASP A 715 -67.15 -31.98 -15.90
CA ASP A 715 -67.11 -33.32 -15.37
C ASP A 715 -67.68 -33.29 -13.95
N ALA A 716 -68.92 -33.74 -13.85
CA ALA A 716 -69.61 -33.96 -12.60
C ALA A 716 -69.21 -35.36 -12.11
N ASP A 717 -67.97 -35.50 -11.66
CA ASP A 717 -67.61 -36.56 -10.72
C ASP A 717 -66.66 -36.03 -9.64
N ALA A 718 -67.28 -35.50 -8.61
CA ALA A 718 -66.69 -35.42 -7.30
C ALA A 718 -67.08 -36.69 -6.53
N ASP A 719 -66.21 -37.70 -6.52
CA ASP A 719 -65.89 -38.44 -5.29
C ASP A 719 -64.61 -39.30 -5.39
N ALA A 720 -63.75 -39.06 -4.40
CA ALA A 720 -62.92 -40.04 -3.67
C ALA A 720 -61.90 -40.95 -4.39
N ASP A 721 -60.63 -40.61 -4.12
CA ASP A 721 -59.50 -41.48 -3.72
C ASP A 721 -58.94 -42.59 -4.65
N ALA A 722 -57.61 -42.50 -4.77
CA ALA A 722 -56.61 -43.57 -4.85
C ALA A 722 -56.15 -44.08 -6.23
N ASP A 723 -54.89 -43.72 -6.54
CA ASP A 723 -53.81 -44.52 -7.13
C ASP A 723 -54.17 -45.86 -7.78
N ALA A 724 -53.78 -46.02 -9.06
CA ALA A 724 -52.67 -46.89 -9.47
C ALA A 724 -52.76 -47.28 -10.95
N ASP A 725 -51.61 -47.18 -11.60
CA ASP A 725 -51.30 -47.53 -12.98
C ASP A 725 -51.64 -48.97 -13.38
N ALA A 726 -52.01 -49.16 -14.66
CA ALA A 726 -51.54 -50.30 -15.47
C ALA A 726 -51.87 -50.11 -16.97
N ASP A 727 -50.79 -49.89 -17.72
CA ASP A 727 -50.56 -50.01 -19.17
C ASP A 727 -50.95 -51.38 -19.78
N PRO A 728 -51.23 -51.51 -21.11
CA PRO A 728 -50.19 -52.01 -22.04
C PRO A 728 -50.23 -51.49 -23.50
N ASP A 729 -49.11 -50.92 -23.94
CA ASP A 729 -48.33 -51.08 -25.19
C ASP A 729 -49.00 -51.36 -26.57
N ALA A 730 -48.65 -50.49 -27.53
CA ALA A 730 -48.47 -50.83 -28.95
C ALA A 730 -47.35 -49.97 -29.62
N ASP A 731 -46.15 -50.56 -29.66
CA ASP A 731 -44.91 -50.22 -30.41
C ASP A 731 -45.06 -50.46 -31.94
N PRO A 732 -44.29 -49.87 -32.91
CA PRO A 732 -42.87 -50.23 -33.17
C PRO A 732 -41.87 -49.14 -33.70
N ASP A 733 -40.61 -49.33 -33.30
CA ASP A 733 -39.32 -49.20 -34.04
C ASP A 733 -38.39 -48.00 -33.74
N ALA A 734 -37.29 -48.25 -33.00
CA ALA A 734 -35.94 -48.41 -33.59
C ALA A 734 -34.83 -48.72 -32.54
N ASP A 735 -34.46 -49.99 -32.46
CA ASP A 735 -33.11 -50.59 -32.29
C ASP A 735 -32.02 -49.90 -31.43
N ALA A 736 -31.68 -50.49 -30.28
CA ALA A 736 -30.44 -51.29 -30.06
C ALA A 736 -29.94 -51.27 -28.59
N ASP A 737 -30.25 -52.35 -27.87
CA ASP A 737 -29.48 -52.94 -26.73
C ASP A 737 -28.25 -53.71 -27.35
N PRO A 738 -27.11 -53.97 -26.66
CA PRO A 738 -27.06 -54.36 -25.26
C PRO A 738 -25.93 -53.83 -24.37
N ASP A 739 -26.18 -53.86 -23.05
CA ASP A 739 -25.33 -54.49 -22.02
C ASP A 739 -25.70 -53.94 -20.63
N GLY A 740 -26.74 -54.51 -20.03
CA GLY A 740 -27.16 -54.20 -18.65
C GLY A 740 -26.25 -54.82 -17.57
N ASN A 741 -26.31 -54.25 -16.36
CA ASN A 741 -26.80 -54.97 -15.20
C ASN A 741 -27.00 -54.03 -14.00
N GLU A 742 -28.26 -53.93 -13.57
CA GLU A 742 -28.71 -53.37 -12.30
C GLU A 742 -28.59 -54.40 -11.17
N ALA A 743 -28.59 -53.94 -9.92
CA ALA A 743 -29.35 -54.58 -8.84
C ALA A 743 -29.42 -53.68 -7.60
N SER A 744 -30.64 -53.26 -7.28
CA SER A 744 -31.13 -52.87 -5.96
C SER A 744 -31.45 -54.10 -5.09
N ASP A 745 -31.30 -53.88 -3.77
CA ASP A 745 -31.85 -54.52 -2.56
C ASP A 745 -32.38 -55.97 -2.47
N GLY A 746 -32.26 -56.53 -1.27
CA GLY A 746 -32.94 -57.76 -0.84
C GLY A 746 -32.45 -58.34 0.50
N ASP A 747 -33.26 -58.12 1.54
CA ASP A 747 -33.68 -59.12 2.55
C ASP A 747 -32.86 -59.46 3.82
N ILE A 748 -33.59 -59.39 4.95
CA ILE A 748 -33.92 -60.46 5.92
C ILE A 748 -33.67 -60.24 7.43
N ASP A 749 -34.80 -60.31 8.15
CA ASP A 749 -35.18 -60.84 9.47
C ASP A 749 -34.59 -60.39 10.83
N VAL A 750 -35.49 -59.79 11.62
CA VAL A 750 -35.99 -60.15 12.98
C VAL A 750 -35.00 -60.70 14.03
N LEU A 751 -34.82 -59.99 15.16
CA LEU A 751 -35.18 -60.42 16.54
C LEU A 751 -34.71 -59.44 17.66
N ASP A 752 -35.67 -59.14 18.55
CA ASP A 752 -35.62 -58.85 20.01
C ASP A 752 -34.97 -57.57 20.64
N VAL A 753 -35.85 -56.59 20.98
CA VAL A 753 -36.20 -55.93 22.28
C VAL A 753 -35.17 -55.93 23.47
N PRO A 754 -35.28 -55.02 24.49
CA PRO A 754 -35.10 -53.54 24.56
C PRO A 754 -34.25 -53.10 25.80
N SER A 755 -34.49 -51.86 26.28
CA SER A 755 -34.23 -51.24 27.61
C SER A 755 -32.92 -50.47 27.72
N ASP A 756 -33.01 -49.12 27.82
CA ASP A 756 -32.81 -48.32 29.04
C ASP A 756 -31.29 -48.18 29.35
N THR A 757 -30.72 -47.07 29.80
CA THR A 757 -31.12 -46.04 30.76
C THR A 757 -30.22 -44.82 30.54
N GLU A 758 -30.71 -43.67 31.00
CA GLU A 758 -29.92 -42.45 31.27
C GLU A 758 -28.85 -42.73 32.33
N ASP A 759 -27.65 -42.15 32.24
CA ASP A 759 -26.99 -41.44 33.36
C ASP A 759 -25.58 -40.92 32.99
N ASP A 760 -25.37 -39.65 33.33
CA ASP A 760 -24.19 -39.09 34.00
C ASP A 760 -22.81 -39.00 33.31
N GLY A 761 -22.46 -37.76 32.95
CA GLY A 761 -21.65 -36.97 33.88
C GLY A 761 -20.11 -36.94 33.72
N VAL A 762 -19.66 -35.76 33.28
CA VAL A 762 -18.41 -35.04 33.66
C VAL A 762 -17.12 -35.34 32.85
N PRO A 763 -16.39 -34.28 32.40
CA PRO A 763 -15.15 -34.41 31.65
C PRO A 763 -13.93 -34.37 32.56
N ASP A 764 -12.88 -35.11 32.20
CA ASP A 764 -11.52 -34.86 32.71
C ASP A 764 -10.55 -34.75 31.55
N ALA A 765 -9.87 -33.61 31.51
CA ALA A 765 -8.75 -33.31 30.64
C ALA A 765 -7.46 -33.61 31.40
N GLU A 766 -6.55 -34.40 30.82
CA GLU A 766 -5.12 -34.39 31.14
C GLU A 766 -4.32 -34.81 29.89
N THR A 767 -3.14 -34.23 29.80
CA THR A 767 -2.23 -33.96 28.65
C THR A 767 -1.37 -35.17 28.13
N PRO A 768 -0.47 -35.01 27.11
CA PRO A 768 -0.15 -35.96 26.02
C PRO A 768 1.06 -36.89 26.29
N PRO A 769 1.52 -37.74 25.33
CA PRO A 769 2.69 -37.33 24.50
C PRO A 769 2.87 -38.06 23.12
N GLY A 770 3.72 -37.46 22.26
CA GLY A 770 4.54 -38.12 21.21
C GLY A 770 3.79 -38.62 19.96
N GLY A 771 4.33 -38.58 18.75
CA GLY A 771 5.69 -38.41 18.27
C GLY A 771 5.80 -39.16 16.94
N GLU A 772 6.24 -38.45 15.91
CA GLU A 772 6.98 -38.89 14.71
C GLU A 772 6.34 -39.76 13.60
N ASP A 773 6.90 -39.50 12.41
CA ASP A 773 7.01 -40.30 11.19
C ASP A 773 5.92 -40.27 10.10
N GLY A 774 6.33 -39.90 8.88
CA GLY A 774 5.51 -40.09 7.69
C GLY A 774 6.03 -39.48 6.38
N CYS A 775 7.11 -40.04 5.84
CA CYS A 775 7.68 -39.81 4.51
C CYS A 775 6.69 -39.80 3.31
N GLY A 776 6.95 -38.92 2.33
CA GLY A 776 7.43 -39.33 0.99
C GLY A 776 6.45 -39.58 -0.19
N CYS A 777 6.94 -39.18 -1.37
CA CYS A 777 6.54 -39.49 -2.78
C CYS A 777 5.52 -38.51 -3.41
N VAL A 778 5.86 -37.65 -4.40
CA VAL A 778 6.39 -37.82 -5.78
C VAL A 778 5.43 -38.54 -6.74
N VAL A 779 5.01 -37.84 -7.81
CA VAL A 779 4.90 -38.21 -9.26
C VAL A 779 4.28 -36.97 -9.98
N VAL A 780 5.01 -36.14 -10.74
CA VAL A 780 5.36 -36.19 -12.21
C VAL A 780 4.14 -36.47 -13.10
N GLY A 781 3.70 -35.72 -14.10
CA GLY A 781 4.21 -34.59 -14.88
C GLY A 781 3.52 -34.60 -16.27
N SER A 782 3.93 -33.65 -17.13
CA SER A 782 3.75 -33.60 -18.61
C SER A 782 2.42 -32.99 -19.13
N ASP A 783 2.36 -32.19 -20.19
CA ASP A 783 3.39 -31.50 -21.00
C ASP A 783 2.69 -30.56 -22.01
N ARG A 784 3.42 -29.53 -22.45
CA ARG A 784 3.48 -28.93 -23.81
C ARG A 784 2.50 -27.84 -24.30
N ALA A 785 3.13 -26.67 -24.50
CA ALA A 785 3.50 -26.06 -25.79
C ALA A 785 2.70 -24.84 -26.29
N GLY A 786 3.44 -23.78 -26.63
CA GLY A 786 2.97 -22.67 -27.48
C GLY A 786 3.86 -21.43 -27.39
N GLY A 787 5.00 -21.42 -28.09
CA GLY A 787 5.85 -20.24 -28.23
C GLY A 787 5.48 -19.38 -29.43
N TRP A 788 5.61 -18.05 -29.32
CA TRP A 788 5.63 -17.08 -30.43
C TRP A 788 6.57 -15.91 -30.05
N PRO A 789 7.56 -15.54 -30.90
CA PRO A 789 8.31 -14.29 -30.75
C PRO A 789 7.74 -13.20 -31.66
N LEU A 790 7.62 -11.96 -31.18
CA LEU A 790 7.43 -10.79 -32.03
C LEU A 790 8.66 -9.89 -31.95
N ALA A 791 9.30 -9.74 -33.10
CA ALA A 791 10.34 -8.75 -33.39
C ALA A 791 9.73 -7.61 -34.22
N SER A 792 10.08 -6.36 -33.92
CA SER A 792 10.04 -5.15 -34.77
C SER A 792 10.76 -4.05 -33.96
N LEU A 793 11.99 -3.60 -34.26
CA LEU A 793 12.51 -2.79 -35.37
C LEU A 793 11.89 -1.38 -35.52
N PHE A 794 12.75 -0.36 -35.73
CA PHE A 794 12.55 1.11 -35.93
C PHE A 794 12.63 1.95 -34.63
N VAL A 795 13.38 3.06 -34.47
CA VAL A 795 14.21 3.94 -35.32
C VAL A 795 15.24 4.67 -34.46
N LEU A 796 16.44 4.84 -35.03
CA LEU A 796 17.50 5.73 -34.57
C LEU A 796 17.09 7.21 -34.75
N GLY A 797 16.87 7.95 -33.65
CA GLY A 797 16.58 9.38 -33.66
C GLY A 797 17.69 10.16 -32.96
N VAL A 798 18.67 10.64 -33.74
CA VAL A 798 19.71 11.57 -33.31
C VAL A 798 19.09 12.96 -33.16
N PHE A 799 19.06 13.51 -31.95
CA PHE A 799 18.83 14.95 -31.73
C PHE A 799 20.09 15.59 -31.12
N LEU A 800 20.79 16.31 -31.99
CA LEU A 800 21.81 17.29 -31.65
C LEU A 800 21.10 18.53 -31.06
N LEU A 801 21.36 18.87 -29.79
CA LEU A 801 21.02 20.18 -29.24
C LEU A 801 22.30 20.89 -28.80
N LEU A 802 22.69 21.86 -29.64
CA LEU A 802 23.69 22.88 -29.37
C LEU A 802 23.16 23.85 -28.29
N VAL A 803 23.87 23.96 -27.17
CA VAL A 803 23.75 25.09 -26.24
C VAL A 803 25.06 25.89 -26.29
N PRO A 804 25.03 27.22 -26.52
CA PRO A 804 26.23 28.02 -26.62
C PRO A 804 26.74 28.48 -25.24
N ALA A 805 28.05 28.34 -25.04
CA ALA A 805 28.79 28.84 -23.89
C ALA A 805 28.71 30.38 -23.77
N ARG A 806 28.31 30.89 -22.59
CA ARG A 806 28.50 32.29 -22.19
C ARG A 806 29.87 32.46 -21.52
N ARG A 807 30.71 33.32 -22.10
CA ARG A 807 31.91 33.90 -21.46
C ARG A 807 31.52 35.07 -20.54
N PRO A 808 32.29 35.37 -19.48
CA PRO A 808 32.14 36.56 -18.66
C PRO A 808 32.92 37.76 -19.23
N PRO A 809 32.46 39.02 -19.06
CA PRO A 809 33.33 40.19 -19.01
C PRO A 809 33.83 40.35 -17.56
N GLY A 810 35.05 40.75 -17.25
CA GLY A 810 35.85 41.81 -17.86
C GLY A 810 36.12 42.85 -16.76
N ALA A 811 37.39 42.94 -16.37
CA ALA A 811 37.93 43.69 -15.25
C ALA A 811 37.59 45.19 -15.19
N LEU A 812 37.39 45.68 -13.97
CA LEU A 812 38.09 46.83 -13.38
C LEU A 812 38.30 46.57 -11.87
#